data_AF-A0A2E5JK32-F1
#
_entry.id   AF-A0A2E5JK32-F1
#
_cell.length_a   1.000
_cell.length_b   1.000
_cell.length_c   1.000
_cell.angle_alpha   90.00
_cell.angle_beta   90.00
_cell.angle_gamma   90.00
#
_symmetry.space_group_name_H-M   'P 1'
#
loop_
_entity.id
_entity.type
_entity.pdbx_description
1 polymer ?
#
loop_
_entity_poly.entity_id
_entity_poly.type
_entity_poly.pdbx_seq_one_letter_code
_entity_poly.pdbx_strand_id
1 'polypeptide(L)'
;MFNRFTRLFMGPLAVVALGVYLQSDHRPSRFPANGGDDAYSLYNKLRYDAFDDDGPTLLRVNGTETTTNQGLITFGAEKEGSTSRLTRVAGPNGQHFKSTVSSLSDSEQGIFLRAFMEEVSNAGPKTVTSLEGETIRSVVPSASEVAGADTARLKVMFETWIESTKERPFSFLSLNLRKRIYDGNLAGMSADAKKMIRNYPGNWTGHFGRAEKYMGGFSKQMTIDLGWEINFAPMDSYAEFEEMIRWFKDVMAPGDQQFESPGHHRLVFPKPTFADSAAKTSFREGLAETYKLSQAYVIMRGIKGKTGINVGQWKFVMADQTINTLNERANHIFRLEVDHIADDTMSLEMRAGTKDAPVQRFVQQVVRARVATHDFTDLQPGSSWTLLKRENAGSGYPNHSNPTFNTSTMYDLEDTARRFDVDVETISKAFDNIKSVEHQPGMGWVKKTFIQPEFWVPFWQWEDAPFVSDLKRGQIKEVTKGFIQSMAALEEPSLRNVQELFSDWVKVSKLTDDIEDYLRPKYSASALANADQFKVPPGAFDVNKVDLGIEFTGRFPIQNEIHFTEDRLEDGKFHWLATAYDLTPEERDASIKKLADNIASELGGDASNVKKLVNEGSHGHSLGIAYEIIDPQNKKWRVEWDGIGRSYDSSGNVIENSGRGGHIEIVSPKDNINMSTMDKVYAALEKTGTRPRYSMGGSHINIDLAAFENNPKALARFMAIFHEHRGIMALMYQHPGRIPGSEPAEVSRGLAEALANFNGTDDELKKLLYNEQYFNTRVGRKTRYLQLDVGSYFQDVIPEKYITDDFDINNPQVPWRKQFRVEPHIRKMEFRMFGAPESAADAALQVKLVRAMMNKALNSDEPISAKVQDVNYRQYLENPNKAWQDTKKMAQSLGLDPDEYKLALGRGLQESEQYFSTSFPKYDDKLKDYPKFSQWDGAIDTPRTSSNAIGSSGRQWDGEVVPQAREMQQRKIRIAEQLASIREAPVLTRRVRIARSDMSCTSIFRYLANSF
;
A
#
# COMPACT_ATOMS: atom_id res chain seq x y z
N MET A 1 -5.80 -31.52 -44.97
CA MET A 1 -6.63 -32.29 -45.93
C MET A 1 -7.90 -32.68 -45.18
N PHE A 2 -9.10 -32.26 -45.59
CA PHE A 2 -9.97 -32.93 -46.59
C PHE A 2 -10.25 -34.40 -46.20
N ASN A 3 -11.45 -35.01 -46.27
CA ASN A 3 -12.85 -34.63 -46.55
C ASN A 3 -13.72 -35.88 -46.16
N ARG A 4 -15.06 -35.96 -46.14
CA ARG A 4 -16.26 -35.15 -46.46
C ARG A 4 -17.49 -35.86 -45.81
N PHE A 5 -18.62 -35.20 -45.54
CA PHE A 5 -19.94 -35.50 -46.16
C PHE A 5 -21.10 -34.64 -45.61
N THR A 6 -22.13 -34.44 -46.44
CA THR A 6 -23.24 -33.49 -46.23
C THR A 6 -24.60 -34.09 -46.58
N ARG A 7 -25.62 -33.73 -45.77
CA ARG A 7 -27.04 -33.48 -46.12
C ARG A 7 -27.97 -34.61 -46.61
N LEU A 8 -29.07 -34.77 -45.88
CA LEU A 8 -30.50 -34.77 -46.32
C LEU A 8 -31.30 -34.19 -45.11
N PHE A 9 -32.07 -33.08 -45.10
CA PHE A 9 -33.28 -32.64 -45.86
C PHE A 9 -34.48 -33.61 -45.71
N MET A 10 -35.71 -33.26 -45.30
CA MET A 10 -36.44 -32.03 -44.85
C MET A 10 -37.36 -32.46 -43.65
N GLY A 11 -37.78 -31.67 -42.64
CA GLY A 11 -38.53 -30.39 -42.60
C GLY A 11 -40.05 -30.65 -42.32
N PRO A 12 -40.88 -29.73 -41.75
CA PRO A 12 -40.60 -28.48 -41.02
C PRO A 12 -41.38 -28.29 -39.68
N LEU A 13 -40.82 -27.57 -38.70
CA LEU A 13 -41.59 -26.79 -37.70
C LEU A 13 -40.67 -25.77 -36.99
N ALA A 14 -41.23 -24.61 -36.63
CA ALA A 14 -40.58 -23.36 -36.23
C ALA A 14 -39.30 -23.45 -35.35
N VAL A 15 -38.24 -22.76 -35.81
CA VAL A 15 -37.00 -22.40 -35.07
C VAL A 15 -37.04 -20.87 -34.94
N VAL A 16 -37.04 -20.23 -33.76
CA VAL A 16 -36.04 -20.24 -32.68
C VAL A 16 -34.67 -19.68 -33.12
N ALA A 17 -34.67 -18.42 -33.55
CA ALA A 17 -33.46 -17.59 -33.67
C ALA A 17 -33.82 -16.09 -33.63
N LEU A 18 -34.05 -15.55 -32.43
CA LEU A 18 -33.90 -14.11 -32.18
C LEU A 18 -32.78 -13.90 -31.15
N GLY A 19 -32.04 -12.80 -31.31
CA GLY A 19 -30.71 -12.66 -30.72
C GLY A 19 -30.70 -12.50 -29.21
N VAL A 20 -29.90 -13.33 -28.53
CA VAL A 20 -29.36 -13.03 -27.20
C VAL A 20 -28.03 -12.31 -27.37
N TYR A 21 -28.11 -11.06 -27.84
CA TYR A 21 -27.08 -10.06 -27.52
C TYR A 21 -27.63 -9.31 -26.32
N LEU A 22 -27.25 -9.74 -25.12
CA LEU A 22 -27.70 -9.09 -23.88
C LEU A 22 -27.09 -7.70 -23.82
N GLN A 23 -27.89 -6.70 -24.17
CA GLN A 23 -27.65 -5.32 -23.75
C GLN A 23 -27.57 -5.28 -22.23
N SER A 24 -26.39 -5.03 -21.69
CA SER A 24 -26.24 -4.53 -20.32
C SER A 24 -26.43 -3.01 -20.27
N ASP A 25 -27.45 -2.50 -20.95
CA ASP A 25 -27.95 -1.13 -20.82
C ASP A 25 -28.78 -0.98 -19.54
N HIS A 26 -28.12 -1.23 -18.41
CA HIS A 26 -28.52 -0.79 -17.09
C HIS A 26 -27.31 -0.14 -16.44
N ARG A 27 -27.08 1.14 -16.76
CA ARG A 27 -26.42 2.00 -15.78
C ARG A 27 -27.40 2.11 -14.60
N PRO A 28 -27.10 1.59 -13.39
CA PRO A 28 -27.84 2.02 -12.22
C PRO A 28 -27.73 3.54 -12.15
N SER A 29 -28.78 4.23 -11.73
CA SER A 29 -28.73 5.66 -11.46
C SER A 29 -27.71 5.89 -10.34
N ARG A 30 -26.45 6.15 -10.73
CA ARG A 30 -25.35 6.46 -9.82
C ARG A 30 -25.59 7.83 -9.21
N PHE A 31 -26.49 7.89 -8.23
CA PHE A 31 -26.64 9.06 -7.39
C PHE A 31 -25.30 9.27 -6.67
N PRO A 32 -24.69 10.46 -6.77
CA PRO A 32 -23.48 10.76 -6.04
C PRO A 32 -23.75 10.69 -4.54
N ALA A 33 -22.74 10.32 -3.76
CA ALA A 33 -22.86 10.35 -2.32
C ALA A 33 -23.15 11.79 -1.87
N ASN A 34 -24.28 12.01 -1.18
CA ASN A 34 -24.58 13.28 -0.55
C ASN A 34 -23.63 13.51 0.63
N GLY A 35 -23.29 14.77 0.87
CA GLY A 35 -22.25 15.24 1.79
C GLY A 35 -22.43 15.03 3.30
N GLY A 36 -22.94 13.89 3.74
CA GLY A 36 -23.15 13.55 5.16
C GLY A 36 -22.01 12.79 5.82
N ASP A 37 -21.10 12.20 5.04
CA ASP A 37 -19.96 11.41 5.55
C ASP A 37 -18.80 12.33 5.96
N ASP A 38 -18.06 11.98 7.03
CA ASP A 38 -16.80 12.63 7.40
C ASP A 38 -15.62 12.16 6.51
N ALA A 39 -14.46 12.87 6.55
CA ALA A 39 -13.33 12.50 5.69
C ALA A 39 -12.85 11.06 5.97
N TYR A 40 -12.99 10.59 7.22
CA TYR A 40 -12.68 9.23 7.63
C TYR A 40 -13.53 8.18 6.92
N SER A 41 -14.85 8.30 7.05
CA SER A 41 -15.82 7.37 6.46
C SER A 41 -15.68 7.31 4.95
N LEU A 42 -15.50 8.48 4.32
CA LEU A 42 -15.33 8.57 2.88
C LEU A 42 -13.98 7.99 2.41
N TYR A 43 -12.87 8.28 3.09
CA TYR A 43 -11.56 7.70 2.79
C TYR A 43 -11.61 6.17 2.80
N ASN A 44 -12.27 5.57 3.78
CA ASN A 44 -12.38 4.11 3.88
C ASN A 44 -13.26 3.49 2.81
N LYS A 45 -14.36 4.16 2.44
CA LYS A 45 -15.17 3.77 1.29
C LYS A 45 -14.31 3.73 0.02
N LEU A 46 -13.53 4.79 -0.23
CA LEU A 46 -12.62 4.89 -1.38
C LEU A 46 -11.46 3.87 -1.36
N ARG A 47 -11.14 3.26 -0.22
CA ARG A 47 -10.19 2.12 -0.13
C ARG A 47 -10.81 0.81 -0.57
N TYR A 48 -12.07 0.54 -0.21
CA TYR A 48 -12.80 -0.64 -0.66
C TYR A 48 -13.17 -0.51 -2.16
N ASP A 49 -13.69 0.65 -2.58
CA ASP A 49 -14.08 0.92 -3.98
C ASP A 49 -12.93 0.79 -5.00
N ALA A 50 -11.67 0.76 -4.54
CA ALA A 50 -10.52 0.48 -5.40
C ALA A 50 -10.46 -0.98 -5.89
N PHE A 51 -11.30 -1.86 -5.34
CA PHE A 51 -11.42 -3.28 -5.66
C PHE A 51 -12.86 -3.69 -6.06
N ASP A 52 -13.82 -2.76 -6.12
CA ASP A 52 -15.22 -3.06 -6.47
C ASP A 52 -15.49 -2.78 -7.96
N ASP A 53 -15.80 -3.84 -8.72
CA ASP A 53 -16.10 -3.77 -10.15
C ASP A 53 -17.55 -3.34 -10.45
N ASP A 54 -18.48 -3.41 -9.48
CA ASP A 54 -19.92 -3.22 -9.71
C ASP A 54 -20.35 -1.74 -9.76
N GLY A 55 -19.49 -0.81 -9.35
CA GLY A 55 -19.73 0.62 -9.61
C GLY A 55 -18.87 1.58 -8.77
N PRO A 56 -17.94 2.33 -9.38
CA PRO A 56 -17.11 3.27 -8.62
C PRO A 56 -17.93 4.43 -8.06
N THR A 57 -17.65 4.82 -6.80
CA THR A 57 -18.33 5.95 -6.15
C THR A 57 -18.05 7.27 -6.86
N LEU A 58 -19.13 7.89 -7.34
CA LEU A 58 -19.16 9.28 -7.76
C LEU A 58 -19.14 10.19 -6.53
N LEU A 59 -18.10 11.02 -6.42
CA LEU A 59 -17.92 11.97 -5.32
C LEU A 59 -18.32 13.36 -5.74
N ARG A 60 -19.09 14.06 -4.91
CA ARG A 60 -19.29 15.51 -5.02
C ARG A 60 -18.48 16.25 -3.97
N VAL A 61 -18.17 17.51 -4.28
CA VAL A 61 -17.65 18.49 -3.31
C VAL A 61 -18.83 19.09 -2.54
N ASN A 62 -18.70 19.18 -1.22
CA ASN A 62 -19.73 19.79 -0.38
C ASN A 62 -19.93 21.27 -0.73
N GLY A 63 -21.18 21.72 -0.82
CA GLY A 63 -21.51 23.12 -1.09
C GLY A 63 -21.34 23.59 -2.55
N THR A 64 -21.30 22.69 -3.53
CA THR A 64 -21.38 23.06 -4.96
C THR A 64 -22.80 22.93 -5.50
N GLU A 65 -23.22 23.83 -6.41
CA GLU A 65 -24.55 23.77 -7.02
C GLU A 65 -24.77 22.47 -7.84
N THR A 66 -25.99 21.94 -7.78
CA THR A 66 -26.29 20.55 -8.15
C THR A 66 -26.77 20.34 -9.59
N THR A 67 -26.80 21.41 -10.40
CA THR A 67 -27.53 21.47 -11.67
C THR A 67 -26.79 20.86 -12.88
N THR A 68 -25.47 20.60 -12.78
CA THR A 68 -24.70 19.85 -13.80
C THR A 68 -23.60 18.99 -13.17
N ASN A 69 -22.80 18.30 -14.00
CA ASN A 69 -21.61 17.53 -13.56
C ASN A 69 -20.51 18.38 -12.89
N GLN A 70 -20.67 19.71 -12.84
CA GLN A 70 -19.76 20.64 -12.16
C GLN A 70 -19.43 20.26 -10.71
N GLY A 71 -20.32 19.59 -9.98
CA GLY A 71 -20.07 19.22 -8.58
C GLY A 71 -19.07 18.08 -8.33
N LEU A 72 -18.61 17.35 -9.36
CA LEU A 72 -17.90 16.07 -9.19
C LEU A 72 -16.36 16.19 -9.03
N ILE A 73 -15.78 15.30 -8.21
CA ILE A 73 -14.32 15.08 -8.20
C ILE A 73 -13.95 14.00 -9.22
N THR A 74 -13.26 14.40 -10.27
CA THR A 74 -12.99 13.65 -11.50
C THR A 74 -11.49 13.44 -11.74
N PHE A 75 -11.16 12.60 -12.72
CA PHE A 75 -9.79 12.22 -13.08
C PHE A 75 -9.45 12.70 -14.50
N GLY A 76 -8.58 13.70 -14.60
CA GLY A 76 -8.11 14.25 -15.88
C GLY A 76 -6.79 13.63 -16.34
N ALA A 77 -6.56 13.61 -17.65
CA ALA A 77 -5.28 13.24 -18.23
C ALA A 77 -4.89 14.13 -19.40
N GLU A 78 -3.59 14.17 -19.70
CA GLU A 78 -3.04 14.84 -20.87
C GLU A 78 -1.86 14.03 -21.47
N LYS A 79 -1.72 14.08 -22.80
CA LYS A 79 -0.61 13.47 -23.53
C LYS A 79 -0.10 14.36 -24.66
N GLU A 80 1.18 14.73 -24.55
CA GLU A 80 1.97 15.32 -25.63
C GLU A 80 2.47 14.25 -26.64
N GLY A 81 2.67 14.65 -27.90
CA GLY A 81 3.35 13.86 -28.93
C GLY A 81 3.45 14.61 -30.28
N SER A 82 4.36 14.20 -31.16
CA SER A 82 4.61 14.91 -32.44
C SER A 82 4.33 14.07 -33.71
N THR A 83 3.72 12.89 -33.56
CA THR A 83 3.64 11.88 -34.62
C THR A 83 2.24 11.74 -35.24
N SER A 84 2.17 11.23 -36.48
CA SER A 84 0.90 10.90 -37.16
C SER A 84 0.10 9.76 -36.51
N ARG A 85 0.57 9.19 -35.37
CA ARG A 85 -0.20 8.24 -34.55
C ARG A 85 -1.50 8.84 -34.02
N LEU A 86 -1.57 10.16 -33.80
CA LEU A 86 -2.81 10.86 -33.40
C LEU A 86 -4.01 10.51 -34.29
N THR A 87 -3.76 10.30 -35.59
CA THR A 87 -4.80 9.95 -36.56
C THR A 87 -5.53 8.63 -36.29
N ARG A 88 -5.03 7.81 -35.34
CA ARG A 88 -5.72 6.61 -34.85
C ARG A 88 -6.91 6.94 -33.93
N VAL A 89 -6.86 8.05 -33.19
CA VAL A 89 -7.89 8.44 -32.21
C VAL A 89 -8.65 9.72 -32.58
N ALA A 90 -8.03 10.63 -33.34
CA ALA A 90 -8.62 11.92 -33.71
C ALA A 90 -8.37 12.32 -35.17
N GLY A 91 -9.06 13.36 -35.62
CA GLY A 91 -8.85 14.02 -36.90
C GLY A 91 -9.37 15.47 -36.89
N PRO A 92 -9.12 16.25 -37.95
CA PRO A 92 -9.77 17.53 -38.15
C PRO A 92 -11.29 17.35 -38.25
N ASN A 93 -12.05 18.31 -37.72
CA ASN A 93 -13.50 18.38 -37.90
C ASN A 93 -13.86 18.71 -39.36
N GLY A 94 -15.12 18.50 -39.74
CA GLY A 94 -15.59 18.67 -41.12
C GLY A 94 -15.39 20.09 -41.66
N GLN A 95 -15.73 21.10 -40.86
CA GLN A 95 -15.53 22.51 -41.21
C GLN A 95 -14.04 22.84 -41.44
N HIS A 96 -13.15 22.46 -40.51
CA HIS A 96 -11.72 22.73 -40.61
C HIS A 96 -11.05 21.98 -41.77
N PHE A 97 -11.48 20.74 -42.04
CA PHE A 97 -10.98 19.99 -43.20
C PHE A 97 -11.43 20.65 -44.51
N LYS A 98 -12.71 21.09 -44.62
CA LYS A 98 -13.19 21.90 -45.75
C LYS A 98 -12.41 23.20 -45.92
N SER A 99 -12.14 23.93 -44.84
CA SER A 99 -11.33 25.16 -44.88
C SER A 99 -9.90 24.91 -45.37
N THR A 100 -9.28 23.80 -44.96
CA THR A 100 -7.91 23.45 -45.36
C THR A 100 -7.80 23.04 -46.83
N VAL A 101 -8.83 22.37 -47.37
CA VAL A 101 -8.89 22.08 -48.82
C VAL A 101 -9.22 23.35 -49.62
N SER A 102 -9.98 24.27 -49.03
CA SER A 102 -10.35 25.56 -49.64
C SER A 102 -9.20 26.58 -49.68
N SER A 103 -8.13 26.39 -48.89
CA SER A 103 -6.94 27.26 -48.90
C SER A 103 -5.84 26.83 -49.88
N LEU A 104 -5.99 25.69 -50.55
CA LEU A 104 -5.12 25.27 -51.65
C LEU A 104 -5.36 26.16 -52.88
N SER A 105 -4.34 26.35 -53.73
CA SER A 105 -4.55 26.98 -55.03
C SER A 105 -5.46 26.12 -55.93
N ASP A 106 -6.16 26.72 -56.91
CA ASP A 106 -7.11 25.98 -57.77
C ASP A 106 -6.52 24.72 -58.42
N SER A 107 -5.23 24.77 -58.78
CA SER A 107 -4.50 23.62 -59.35
C SER A 107 -4.23 22.54 -58.31
N GLU A 108 -3.73 22.90 -57.14
CA GLU A 108 -3.47 21.98 -56.03
C GLU A 108 -4.77 21.37 -55.49
N GLN A 109 -5.83 22.18 -55.36
CA GLN A 109 -7.16 21.76 -54.94
C GLN A 109 -7.75 20.72 -55.89
N GLY A 110 -7.64 20.92 -57.21
CA GLY A 110 -8.09 19.94 -58.21
C GLY A 110 -7.35 18.60 -58.11
N ILE A 111 -6.03 18.63 -57.88
CA ILE A 111 -5.21 17.42 -57.68
C ILE A 111 -5.59 16.72 -56.37
N PHE A 112 -5.73 17.47 -55.27
CA PHE A 112 -6.11 16.94 -53.96
C PHE A 112 -7.48 16.28 -53.99
N LEU A 113 -8.50 16.98 -54.50
CA LEU A 113 -9.87 16.49 -54.54
C LEU A 113 -9.98 15.22 -55.37
N ARG A 114 -9.27 15.13 -56.50
CA ARG A 114 -9.22 13.91 -57.32
C ARG A 114 -8.59 12.74 -56.54
N ALA A 115 -7.37 12.91 -56.03
CA ALA A 115 -6.66 11.85 -55.31
C ALA A 115 -7.40 11.40 -54.04
N PHE A 116 -8.05 12.32 -53.33
CA PHE A 116 -8.85 12.01 -52.16
C PHE A 116 -10.14 11.25 -52.52
N MET A 117 -10.89 11.73 -53.51
CA MET A 117 -12.17 11.11 -53.88
C MET A 117 -11.98 9.75 -54.57
N GLU A 118 -10.88 9.53 -55.30
CA GLU A 118 -10.53 8.20 -55.83
C GLU A 118 -10.29 7.19 -54.70
N GLU A 119 -9.51 7.56 -53.67
CA GLU A 119 -9.25 6.70 -52.51
C GLU A 119 -10.52 6.40 -51.69
N VAL A 120 -11.39 7.40 -51.51
CA VAL A 120 -12.67 7.24 -50.81
C VAL A 120 -13.64 6.38 -51.64
N SER A 121 -13.71 6.59 -52.95
CA SER A 121 -14.56 5.81 -53.86
C SER A 121 -14.14 4.34 -53.92
N ASN A 122 -12.84 4.08 -54.07
CA ASN A 122 -12.27 2.73 -54.10
C ASN A 122 -12.44 1.98 -52.77
N ALA A 123 -12.47 2.69 -51.63
CA ALA A 123 -12.75 2.11 -50.32
C ALA A 123 -14.25 1.81 -50.07
N GLY A 124 -15.14 2.46 -50.82
CA GLY A 124 -16.59 2.35 -50.71
C GLY A 124 -17.20 2.98 -49.45
N PRO A 125 -18.54 2.99 -49.34
CA PRO A 125 -19.24 3.50 -48.15
C PRO A 125 -18.85 2.75 -46.88
N LYS A 126 -18.39 3.46 -45.85
CA LYS A 126 -18.15 2.88 -44.53
C LYS A 126 -19.24 3.24 -43.55
N THR A 127 -19.47 2.32 -42.62
CA THR A 127 -20.38 2.45 -41.49
C THR A 127 -19.57 2.55 -40.21
N VAL A 128 -19.95 3.46 -39.33
CA VAL A 128 -19.41 3.64 -37.98
C VAL A 128 -20.55 3.78 -36.99
N THR A 129 -20.31 3.51 -35.71
CA THR A 129 -21.31 3.60 -34.64
C THR A 129 -20.87 4.66 -33.63
N SER A 130 -21.76 5.60 -33.30
CA SER A 130 -21.50 6.61 -32.27
C SER A 130 -21.52 6.01 -30.86
N LEU A 131 -21.06 6.78 -29.88
CA LEU A 131 -21.12 6.44 -28.46
C LEU A 131 -22.55 6.14 -27.97
N GLU A 132 -23.56 6.79 -28.56
CA GLU A 132 -24.99 6.61 -28.29
C GLU A 132 -25.62 5.46 -29.09
N GLY A 133 -24.82 4.72 -29.88
CA GLY A 133 -25.28 3.61 -30.71
C GLY A 133 -25.81 4.00 -32.09
N GLU A 134 -25.75 5.28 -32.48
CA GLU A 134 -26.22 5.71 -33.80
C GLU A 134 -25.32 5.15 -34.91
N THR A 135 -25.91 4.47 -35.88
CA THR A 135 -25.18 3.91 -37.03
C THR A 135 -25.13 4.91 -38.18
N ILE A 136 -23.95 5.47 -38.43
CA ILE A 136 -23.71 6.52 -39.43
C ILE A 136 -22.97 5.91 -40.62
N ARG A 137 -23.43 6.20 -41.85
CA ARG A 137 -22.85 5.68 -43.09
C ARG A 137 -22.44 6.81 -44.03
N SER A 138 -21.18 6.82 -44.47
CA SER A 138 -20.67 7.83 -45.40
C SER A 138 -21.28 7.70 -46.80
N VAL A 139 -21.66 8.82 -47.41
CA VAL A 139 -22.10 8.91 -48.81
C VAL A 139 -20.86 9.01 -49.70
N VAL A 140 -20.70 8.06 -50.63
CA VAL A 140 -19.49 7.92 -51.47
C VAL A 140 -19.91 7.80 -52.94
N PRO A 141 -19.37 8.61 -53.87
CA PRO A 141 -19.64 8.50 -55.31
C PRO A 141 -18.94 7.28 -55.92
N SER A 142 -19.43 6.83 -57.09
CA SER A 142 -18.79 5.74 -57.85
C SER A 142 -17.48 6.17 -58.51
N ALA A 143 -16.58 5.20 -58.75
CA ALA A 143 -15.27 5.49 -59.32
C ALA A 143 -15.36 6.13 -60.73
N SER A 144 -16.39 5.76 -61.50
CA SER A 144 -16.72 6.37 -62.80
C SER A 144 -17.15 7.84 -62.69
N GLU A 145 -17.90 8.20 -61.65
CA GLU A 145 -18.31 9.59 -61.41
C GLU A 145 -17.11 10.46 -61.02
N VAL A 146 -16.18 9.92 -60.21
CA VAL A 146 -14.95 10.63 -59.81
C VAL A 146 -14.00 10.80 -61.01
N ALA A 147 -13.81 9.75 -61.82
CA ALA A 147 -12.93 9.79 -62.98
C ALA A 147 -13.37 10.86 -64.01
N GLY A 148 -14.68 10.98 -64.26
CA GLY A 148 -15.25 11.95 -65.21
C GLY A 148 -15.50 13.37 -64.67
N ALA A 149 -15.27 13.63 -63.38
CA ALA A 149 -15.57 14.92 -62.76
C ALA A 149 -14.46 15.97 -62.98
N ASP A 150 -14.86 17.23 -63.18
CA ASP A 150 -13.99 18.41 -63.08
C ASP A 150 -13.80 18.86 -61.61
N THR A 151 -12.95 19.87 -61.37
CA THR A 151 -12.68 20.37 -60.00
C THR A 151 -13.93 20.86 -59.29
N ALA A 152 -14.86 21.52 -60.00
CA ALA A 152 -16.10 22.02 -59.41
C ALA A 152 -17.02 20.88 -58.97
N ARG A 153 -17.16 19.83 -59.80
CA ARG A 153 -17.95 18.64 -59.49
C ARG A 153 -17.30 17.80 -58.38
N LEU A 154 -15.97 17.66 -58.38
CA LEU A 154 -15.22 17.00 -57.31
C LEU A 154 -15.38 17.71 -55.96
N LYS A 155 -15.43 19.05 -55.95
CA LYS A 155 -15.68 19.85 -54.74
C LYS A 155 -17.05 19.55 -54.13
N VAL A 156 -18.11 19.53 -54.95
CA VAL A 156 -19.47 19.17 -54.51
C VAL A 156 -19.52 17.74 -53.94
N MET A 157 -18.82 16.79 -54.58
CA MET A 157 -18.73 15.41 -54.08
C MET A 157 -18.01 15.33 -52.72
N PHE A 158 -16.92 16.09 -52.55
CA PHE A 158 -16.18 16.17 -51.29
C PHE A 158 -17.02 16.80 -50.17
N GLU A 159 -17.71 17.92 -50.44
CA GLU A 159 -18.60 18.58 -49.47
C GLU A 159 -19.74 17.66 -49.04
N THR A 160 -20.38 16.96 -50.00
CA THR A 160 -21.42 15.93 -49.73
C THR A 160 -20.88 14.79 -48.87
N TRP A 161 -19.65 14.32 -49.14
CA TRP A 161 -19.00 13.30 -48.31
C TRP A 161 -18.77 13.82 -46.90
N ILE A 162 -18.20 15.02 -46.71
CA ILE A 162 -17.96 15.64 -45.40
C ILE A 162 -19.26 15.73 -44.59
N GLU A 163 -20.34 16.23 -45.19
CA GLU A 163 -21.64 16.36 -44.52
C GLU A 163 -22.17 15.01 -44.01
N SER A 164 -22.02 13.94 -44.80
CA SER A 164 -22.38 12.58 -44.38
C SER A 164 -21.57 12.03 -43.20
N THR A 165 -20.43 12.64 -42.86
CA THR A 165 -19.56 12.21 -41.76
C THR A 165 -19.87 12.85 -40.40
N LYS A 166 -20.89 13.73 -40.32
CA LYS A 166 -21.29 14.46 -39.10
C LYS A 166 -20.09 15.07 -38.35
N GLU A 167 -19.33 15.91 -39.03
CA GLU A 167 -18.14 16.61 -38.50
C GLU A 167 -16.97 15.73 -38.00
N ARG A 168 -17.00 14.40 -38.13
CA ARG A 168 -15.87 13.51 -37.78
C ARG A 168 -15.30 12.74 -39.00
N PRO A 169 -14.85 13.43 -40.07
CA PRO A 169 -14.54 12.81 -41.37
C PRO A 169 -13.48 11.71 -41.30
N PHE A 170 -12.46 11.87 -40.46
CA PHE A 170 -11.38 10.88 -40.38
C PHE A 170 -11.87 9.50 -39.90
N SER A 171 -12.96 9.41 -39.13
CA SER A 171 -13.55 8.13 -38.69
C SER A 171 -13.75 7.15 -39.86
N PHE A 172 -14.15 7.68 -41.02
CA PHE A 172 -14.45 6.90 -42.23
C PHE A 172 -13.21 6.62 -43.11
N LEU A 173 -12.06 7.25 -42.86
CA LEU A 173 -10.84 7.07 -43.64
C LEU A 173 -10.01 5.86 -43.17
N SER A 174 -9.21 5.27 -44.06
CA SER A 174 -8.21 4.25 -43.67
C SER A 174 -7.03 4.91 -42.94
N LEU A 175 -6.38 4.19 -42.01
CA LEU A 175 -5.24 4.74 -41.26
C LEU A 175 -4.11 5.23 -42.18
N ASN A 176 -3.87 4.56 -43.31
CA ASN A 176 -2.88 4.98 -44.30
C ASN A 176 -3.24 6.33 -44.95
N LEU A 177 -4.50 6.50 -45.36
CA LEU A 177 -4.97 7.76 -45.94
C LEU A 177 -4.92 8.91 -44.91
N ARG A 178 -5.37 8.68 -43.67
CA ARG A 178 -5.27 9.68 -42.59
C ARG A 178 -3.83 10.15 -42.35
N LYS A 179 -2.87 9.21 -42.34
CA LYS A 179 -1.43 9.52 -42.19
C LYS A 179 -0.92 10.34 -43.36
N ARG A 180 -1.19 9.95 -44.61
CA ARG A 180 -0.77 10.73 -45.79
C ARG A 180 -1.30 12.17 -45.75
N ILE A 181 -2.56 12.37 -45.36
CA ILE A 181 -3.13 13.72 -45.20
C ILE A 181 -2.40 14.49 -44.08
N TYR A 182 -2.25 13.90 -42.90
CA TYR A 182 -1.57 14.54 -41.76
C TYR A 182 -0.10 14.88 -42.04
N ASP A 183 0.60 14.02 -42.78
CA ASP A 183 2.02 14.18 -43.12
C ASP A 183 2.23 15.10 -44.33
N GLY A 184 1.16 15.53 -45.02
CA GLY A 184 1.22 16.36 -46.23
C GLY A 184 1.66 15.62 -47.48
N ASN A 185 1.51 14.30 -47.49
CA ASN A 185 1.99 13.36 -48.52
C ASN A 185 0.88 12.87 -49.45
N LEU A 186 -0.35 13.39 -49.35
CA LEU A 186 -1.38 13.18 -50.37
C LEU A 186 -1.15 14.16 -51.52
N ALA A 187 -1.37 13.74 -52.76
CA ALA A 187 -1.17 14.59 -53.93
C ALA A 187 -2.00 15.89 -53.82
N GLY A 188 -1.44 17.01 -54.27
CA GLY A 188 -2.08 18.33 -54.17
C GLY A 188 -2.05 18.99 -52.78
N MET A 189 -1.41 18.40 -51.78
CA MET A 189 -1.19 19.09 -50.49
C MET A 189 0.05 19.99 -50.54
N SER A 190 -0.14 21.26 -50.15
CA SER A 190 0.95 22.23 -49.96
C SER A 190 1.54 22.16 -48.53
N ALA A 191 2.72 22.77 -48.34
CA ALA A 191 3.33 22.90 -47.02
C ALA A 191 2.44 23.71 -46.05
N ASP A 192 1.73 24.72 -46.54
CA ASP A 192 0.84 25.55 -45.73
C ASP A 192 -0.49 24.84 -45.43
N ALA A 193 -1.01 24.01 -46.33
CA ALA A 193 -2.13 23.12 -46.01
C ALA A 193 -1.75 22.07 -44.94
N LYS A 194 -0.52 21.55 -44.97
CA LYS A 194 0.04 20.70 -43.91
C LYS A 194 0.18 21.43 -42.57
N LYS A 195 0.52 22.72 -42.56
CA LYS A 195 0.50 23.55 -41.35
C LYS A 195 -0.92 23.79 -40.85
N MET A 196 -1.83 24.14 -41.76
CA MET A 196 -3.22 24.45 -41.45
C MET A 196 -3.96 23.23 -40.87
N ILE A 197 -3.83 22.04 -41.46
CA ILE A 197 -4.46 20.80 -40.95
C ILE A 197 -3.95 20.40 -39.55
N ARG A 198 -2.82 20.96 -39.11
CA ARG A 198 -2.19 20.75 -37.79
C ARG A 198 -2.49 21.89 -36.81
N ASN A 199 -3.40 22.80 -37.14
CA ASN A 199 -3.91 23.78 -36.17
C ASN A 199 -4.97 23.11 -35.28
N TYR A 200 -4.55 22.40 -34.23
CA TYR A 200 -5.43 21.53 -33.42
C TYR A 200 -6.55 22.22 -32.61
N PRO A 201 -6.31 23.36 -31.90
CA PRO A 201 -7.28 23.89 -30.93
C PRO A 201 -8.64 24.25 -31.56
N GLY A 202 -9.73 23.66 -31.04
CA GLY A 202 -11.10 23.84 -31.54
C GLY A 202 -11.39 23.23 -32.93
N ASN A 203 -10.37 22.73 -33.62
CA ASN A 203 -10.43 22.28 -35.01
C ASN A 203 -10.33 20.76 -35.16
N TRP A 204 -9.84 20.06 -34.15
CA TRP A 204 -9.72 18.60 -34.12
C TRP A 204 -10.70 17.97 -33.13
N THR A 205 -11.17 16.77 -33.48
CA THR A 205 -12.15 16.00 -32.71
C THR A 205 -11.79 14.51 -32.70
N GLY A 206 -12.24 13.78 -31.69
CA GLY A 206 -12.10 12.32 -31.63
C GLY A 206 -12.89 11.62 -32.73
N HIS A 207 -12.51 10.38 -33.09
CA HIS A 207 -13.33 9.52 -33.97
C HIS A 207 -14.57 8.99 -33.23
N PHE A 208 -15.53 8.46 -33.99
CA PHE A 208 -16.71 7.78 -33.43
C PHE A 208 -16.36 6.60 -32.49
N GLY A 209 -17.22 6.36 -31.48
CA GLY A 209 -17.06 5.32 -30.47
C GLY A 209 -16.25 5.78 -29.25
N ARG A 210 -15.31 4.93 -28.76
CA ARG A 210 -14.56 5.21 -27.51
C ARG A 210 -13.78 6.53 -27.52
N ALA A 211 -13.31 7.02 -28.67
CA ALA A 211 -12.64 8.32 -28.72
C ALA A 211 -13.59 9.50 -28.45
N GLU A 212 -14.91 9.37 -28.69
CA GLU A 212 -15.91 10.38 -28.32
C GLU A 212 -16.08 10.48 -26.81
N LYS A 213 -16.02 9.34 -26.09
CA LYS A 213 -16.08 9.30 -24.62
C LYS A 213 -14.87 9.96 -23.98
N TYR A 214 -13.68 9.75 -24.56
CA TYR A 214 -12.41 10.00 -23.87
C TYR A 214 -11.66 11.27 -24.29
N MET A 215 -11.93 11.85 -25.46
CA MET A 215 -11.22 13.05 -25.93
C MET A 215 -11.97 14.33 -25.58
N GLY A 216 -11.40 15.13 -24.67
CA GLY A 216 -11.96 16.43 -24.26
C GLY A 216 -11.54 17.58 -25.16
N GLY A 217 -10.34 17.54 -25.74
CA GLY A 217 -9.88 18.54 -26.70
C GLY A 217 -8.36 18.54 -26.92
N PHE A 218 -7.86 19.66 -27.43
CA PHE A 218 -6.43 19.91 -27.67
C PHE A 218 -6.00 21.22 -27.01
N SER A 219 -4.79 21.23 -26.44
CA SER A 219 -4.28 22.37 -25.69
C SER A 219 -4.00 23.60 -26.57
N LYS A 220 -4.32 24.78 -26.03
CA LYS A 220 -4.08 26.08 -26.68
C LYS A 220 -2.59 26.47 -26.72
N GLN A 221 -1.71 25.75 -26.02
CA GLN A 221 -0.31 26.13 -25.83
C GLN A 221 0.63 25.63 -26.94
N MET A 222 0.18 24.73 -27.82
CA MET A 222 1.01 24.16 -28.87
C MET A 222 0.95 24.95 -30.20
N THR A 223 2.12 25.25 -30.75
CA THR A 223 2.28 25.75 -32.12
C THR A 223 2.52 24.60 -33.10
N ILE A 224 2.23 24.87 -34.38
CA ILE A 224 2.22 23.90 -35.51
C ILE A 224 3.51 23.08 -35.65
N ASP A 225 4.65 23.60 -35.16
CA ASP A 225 5.97 22.98 -35.30
C ASP A 225 6.40 22.14 -34.08
N LEU A 226 5.67 22.17 -32.95
CA LEU A 226 6.06 21.50 -31.70
C LEU A 226 5.36 20.14 -31.47
N GLY A 227 4.16 19.95 -32.02
CA GLY A 227 3.40 18.70 -31.89
C GLY A 227 1.93 18.92 -31.51
N TRP A 228 1.32 17.89 -30.94
CA TRP A 228 -0.04 17.88 -30.40
C TRP A 228 -0.02 17.52 -28.90
N GLU A 229 -0.99 18.07 -28.18
CA GLU A 229 -1.23 17.83 -26.76
C GLU A 229 -2.73 17.57 -26.59
N ILE A 230 -3.09 16.32 -26.28
CA ILE A 230 -4.48 15.90 -26.07
C ILE A 230 -4.84 16.17 -24.62
N ASN A 231 -5.94 16.90 -24.40
CA ASN A 231 -6.64 16.93 -23.12
C ASN A 231 -7.74 15.85 -23.16
N PHE A 232 -7.64 14.87 -22.28
CA PHE A 232 -8.68 13.85 -22.14
C PHE A 232 -9.85 14.40 -21.34
N ALA A 233 -11.07 13.93 -21.65
CA ALA A 233 -12.24 14.27 -20.86
C ALA A 233 -12.04 13.77 -19.41
N PRO A 234 -12.37 14.54 -18.37
CA PRO A 234 -12.29 14.06 -16.99
C PRO A 234 -13.22 12.86 -16.81
N MET A 235 -12.69 11.76 -16.28
CA MET A 235 -13.50 10.58 -15.97
C MET A 235 -14.11 10.72 -14.57
N ASP A 236 -15.39 10.38 -14.45
CA ASP A 236 -16.15 10.47 -13.20
C ASP A 236 -15.63 9.49 -12.12
N SER A 237 -14.80 8.52 -12.52
CA SER A 237 -14.23 7.50 -11.65
C SER A 237 -12.81 7.07 -12.02
N TYR A 238 -12.10 6.49 -11.04
CA TYR A 238 -10.75 5.95 -11.25
C TYR A 238 -10.76 4.69 -12.13
N ALA A 239 -11.79 3.84 -12.04
CA ALA A 239 -11.91 2.66 -12.89
C ALA A 239 -12.09 3.04 -14.38
N GLU A 240 -12.94 4.02 -14.68
CA GLU A 240 -13.11 4.52 -16.06
C GLU A 240 -11.86 5.29 -16.55
N PHE A 241 -11.11 5.94 -15.64
CA PHE A 241 -9.81 6.52 -15.93
C PHE A 241 -8.75 5.47 -16.32
N GLU A 242 -8.67 4.37 -15.59
CA GLU A 242 -7.80 3.24 -15.95
C GLU A 242 -8.26 2.56 -17.25
N GLU A 243 -9.57 2.44 -17.51
CA GLU A 243 -10.11 1.97 -18.78
C GLU A 243 -9.67 2.87 -19.95
N MET A 244 -9.73 4.20 -19.77
CA MET A 244 -9.26 5.19 -20.72
C MET A 244 -7.75 5.08 -20.98
N ILE A 245 -6.92 4.91 -19.92
CA ILE A 245 -5.47 4.72 -20.07
C ILE A 245 -5.18 3.45 -20.89
N ARG A 246 -5.80 2.31 -20.55
CA ARG A 246 -5.62 1.03 -21.25
C ARG A 246 -6.02 1.15 -22.72
N TRP A 247 -7.23 1.65 -22.98
CA TRP A 247 -7.73 1.92 -24.33
C TRP A 247 -6.75 2.77 -25.15
N PHE A 248 -6.24 3.87 -24.59
CA PHE A 248 -5.31 4.74 -25.30
C PHE A 248 -3.98 4.04 -25.61
N LYS A 249 -3.41 3.32 -24.64
CA LYS A 249 -2.17 2.55 -24.83
C LYS A 249 -2.31 1.49 -25.92
N ASP A 250 -3.43 0.79 -25.94
CA ASP A 250 -3.70 -0.29 -26.91
C ASP A 250 -3.99 0.26 -28.30
N VAL A 251 -4.80 1.33 -28.42
CA VAL A 251 -5.09 1.95 -29.72
C VAL A 251 -3.86 2.64 -30.31
N MET A 252 -2.89 3.10 -29.52
CA MET A 252 -1.67 3.77 -30.01
C MET A 252 -0.47 2.84 -30.22
N ALA A 253 -0.60 1.55 -29.85
CA ALA A 253 0.40 0.48 -29.93
C ALA A 253 0.96 0.22 -31.35
N PRO A 254 2.29 0.14 -31.55
CA PRO A 254 2.86 -0.44 -32.77
C PRO A 254 2.93 -1.97 -32.65
N GLY A 255 2.02 -2.69 -33.32
CA GLY A 255 1.94 -4.15 -33.21
C GLY A 255 1.62 -4.59 -31.79
N ASP A 256 2.36 -5.56 -31.26
CA ASP A 256 2.13 -6.18 -29.95
C ASP A 256 2.73 -5.39 -28.76
N GLN A 257 3.28 -4.18 -29.00
CA GLN A 257 3.87 -3.33 -27.97
C GLN A 257 2.88 -2.30 -27.44
N GLN A 258 2.66 -2.23 -26.12
CA GLN A 258 1.86 -1.15 -25.53
C GLN A 258 2.51 0.22 -25.75
N PHE A 259 1.71 1.22 -26.12
CA PHE A 259 2.18 2.62 -26.14
C PHE A 259 2.35 3.16 -24.70
N GLU A 260 3.05 4.29 -24.59
CA GLU A 260 3.14 5.01 -23.32
C GLU A 260 1.77 5.49 -22.85
N SER A 261 1.56 5.52 -21.54
CA SER A 261 0.40 6.19 -20.94
C SER A 261 0.37 7.68 -21.27
N PRO A 262 -0.77 8.35 -21.03
CA PRO A 262 -0.79 9.78 -20.71
C PRO A 262 0.33 10.14 -19.70
N GLY A 263 0.92 11.31 -19.89
CA GLY A 263 2.10 11.75 -19.12
C GLY A 263 1.74 12.46 -17.83
N HIS A 264 0.58 13.12 -17.84
CA HIS A 264 0.11 14.06 -16.83
C HIS A 264 -1.23 13.54 -16.32
N HIS A 265 -1.28 13.07 -15.08
CA HIS A 265 -2.51 12.60 -14.44
C HIS A 265 -2.95 13.65 -13.42
N ARG A 266 -4.24 13.99 -13.42
CA ARG A 266 -4.82 15.05 -12.59
C ARG A 266 -5.99 14.54 -11.78
N LEU A 267 -6.07 14.97 -10.52
CA LEU A 267 -7.37 15.12 -9.86
C LEU A 267 -7.94 16.47 -10.25
N VAL A 268 -9.22 16.52 -10.63
CA VAL A 268 -9.92 17.75 -11.00
C VAL A 268 -11.19 17.84 -10.15
N PHE A 269 -11.42 19.00 -9.54
CA PHE A 269 -12.60 19.24 -8.71
C PHE A 269 -13.07 20.70 -8.86
N PRO A 270 -14.37 21.00 -8.72
CA PRO A 270 -14.87 22.37 -8.72
C PRO A 270 -14.26 23.19 -7.59
N LYS A 271 -14.21 24.51 -7.78
CA LYS A 271 -13.97 25.43 -6.66
C LYS A 271 -15.15 25.35 -5.68
N PRO A 272 -14.93 25.05 -4.38
CA PRO A 272 -16.04 25.02 -3.44
C PRO A 272 -16.58 26.43 -3.18
N THR A 273 -17.88 26.53 -2.92
CA THR A 273 -18.45 27.76 -2.34
C THR A 273 -18.40 27.68 -0.82
N PHE A 274 -18.21 28.82 -0.15
CA PHE A 274 -18.03 28.90 1.30
C PHE A 274 -19.02 29.89 1.90
N ALA A 275 -19.59 29.55 3.06
CA ALA A 275 -20.55 30.40 3.76
C ALA A 275 -19.90 31.71 4.26
N ASP A 276 -18.61 31.66 4.61
CA ASP A 276 -17.84 32.80 5.08
C ASP A 276 -16.33 32.69 4.74
N SER A 277 -15.57 33.73 5.11
CA SER A 277 -14.13 33.82 4.87
C SER A 277 -13.27 32.92 5.77
N ALA A 278 -13.76 32.51 6.95
CA ALA A 278 -13.04 31.62 7.86
C ALA A 278 -13.10 30.18 7.36
N ALA A 279 -14.27 29.71 6.91
CA ALA A 279 -14.43 28.41 6.24
C ALA A 279 -13.55 28.30 4.99
N LYS A 280 -13.52 29.35 4.16
CA LYS A 280 -12.61 29.43 3.00
C LYS A 280 -11.13 29.37 3.37
N THR A 281 -10.75 30.04 4.46
CA THR A 281 -9.35 30.06 4.95
C THR A 281 -8.95 28.69 5.50
N SER A 282 -9.80 28.08 6.32
CA SER A 282 -9.61 26.72 6.88
C SER A 282 -9.44 25.67 5.77
N PHE A 283 -10.35 25.65 4.78
CA PHE A 283 -10.22 24.75 3.62
C PHE A 283 -8.90 24.97 2.87
N ARG A 284 -8.52 26.23 2.60
CA ARG A 284 -7.26 26.55 1.90
C ARG A 284 -6.06 26.03 2.68
N GLU A 285 -6.02 26.23 3.99
CA GLU A 285 -4.88 25.87 4.83
C GLU A 285 -4.78 24.36 5.06
N GLY A 286 -5.91 23.65 5.24
CA GLY A 286 -5.94 22.20 5.30
C GLY A 286 -5.56 21.52 3.98
N LEU A 287 -5.99 22.08 2.84
CA LEU A 287 -5.59 21.59 1.52
C LEU A 287 -4.11 21.86 1.21
N ALA A 288 -3.59 23.02 1.64
CA ALA A 288 -2.17 23.35 1.52
C ALA A 288 -1.28 22.41 2.36
N GLU A 289 -1.67 22.09 3.60
CA GLU A 289 -1.00 21.08 4.43
C GLU A 289 -1.03 19.69 3.75
N THR A 290 -2.19 19.31 3.22
CA THR A 290 -2.37 18.04 2.48
C THR A 290 -1.41 17.94 1.29
N TYR A 291 -1.26 19.02 0.51
CA TYR A 291 -0.34 19.07 -0.64
C TYR A 291 1.14 19.14 -0.25
N LYS A 292 1.50 19.93 0.77
CA LYS A 292 2.86 20.01 1.33
C LYS A 292 3.40 18.63 1.67
N LEU A 293 2.62 17.85 2.41
CA LEU A 293 3.02 16.54 2.86
C LEU A 293 2.86 15.45 1.80
N SER A 294 1.87 15.56 0.91
CA SER A 294 1.79 14.67 -0.26
C SER A 294 3.03 14.83 -1.17
N GLN A 295 3.59 16.04 -1.28
CA GLN A 295 4.81 16.30 -2.06
C GLN A 295 6.02 15.65 -1.38
N ALA A 296 6.17 15.87 -0.07
CA ALA A 296 7.21 15.24 0.73
C ALA A 296 7.15 13.70 0.63
N TYR A 297 5.95 13.13 0.78
CA TYR A 297 5.70 11.69 0.66
C TYR A 297 6.16 11.13 -0.70
N VAL A 298 5.73 11.74 -1.82
CA VAL A 298 6.11 11.31 -3.17
C VAL A 298 7.63 11.38 -3.37
N ILE A 299 8.28 12.46 -2.92
CA ILE A 299 9.74 12.63 -3.03
C ILE A 299 10.47 11.53 -2.26
N MET A 300 10.09 11.32 -1.00
CA MET A 300 10.70 10.33 -0.13
C MET A 300 10.47 8.90 -0.66
N ARG A 301 9.26 8.57 -1.11
CA ARG A 301 8.95 7.29 -1.77
C ARG A 301 9.80 7.09 -3.04
N GLY A 302 9.98 8.12 -3.85
CA GLY A 302 10.82 8.08 -5.04
C GLY A 302 12.31 7.86 -4.72
N ILE A 303 12.84 8.54 -3.71
CA ILE A 303 14.23 8.36 -3.22
C ILE A 303 14.42 6.97 -2.61
N LYS A 304 13.50 6.52 -1.76
CA LYS A 304 13.48 5.16 -1.17
C LYS A 304 13.50 4.08 -2.25
N GLY A 305 12.64 4.22 -3.26
CA GLY A 305 12.56 3.33 -4.42
C GLY A 305 13.64 3.54 -5.49
N LYS A 306 14.59 4.46 -5.28
CA LYS A 306 15.66 4.82 -6.23
C LYS A 306 15.14 5.12 -7.66
N THR A 307 13.97 5.76 -7.78
CA THR A 307 13.31 6.04 -9.06
C THR A 307 13.99 7.11 -9.91
N GLY A 308 15.09 7.70 -9.42
CA GLY A 308 15.78 8.82 -10.05
C GLY A 308 15.08 10.17 -9.87
N ILE A 309 14.03 10.28 -9.03
CA ILE A 309 13.27 11.53 -8.84
C ILE A 309 14.17 12.73 -8.47
N ASN A 310 15.24 12.48 -7.72
CA ASN A 310 16.19 13.49 -7.24
C ASN A 310 17.33 13.82 -8.22
N VAL A 311 17.41 13.16 -9.38
CA VAL A 311 18.32 13.48 -10.50
C VAL A 311 17.60 13.74 -11.82
N GLY A 312 16.28 13.59 -11.81
CA GLY A 312 15.40 13.80 -12.94
C GLY A 312 15.40 15.26 -13.38
N GLN A 313 15.34 15.47 -14.69
CA GLN A 313 15.33 16.82 -15.24
C GLN A 313 13.92 17.44 -15.20
N TRP A 314 13.85 18.78 -15.17
CA TRP A 314 12.61 19.55 -15.35
C TRP A 314 11.55 19.36 -14.25
N LYS A 315 11.98 19.01 -13.02
CA LYS A 315 11.11 18.86 -11.84
C LYS A 315 11.74 19.55 -10.64
N PHE A 316 10.98 20.46 -10.02
CA PHE A 316 11.38 21.18 -8.81
C PHE A 316 10.46 20.83 -7.64
N VAL A 317 10.93 21.04 -6.42
CA VAL A 317 10.14 20.94 -5.19
C VAL A 317 9.50 22.32 -4.91
N MET A 318 8.19 22.37 -4.68
CA MET A 318 7.53 23.64 -4.31
C MET A 318 7.87 24.02 -2.86
N ALA A 319 8.16 25.31 -2.65
CA ALA A 319 8.20 25.93 -1.33
C ALA A 319 6.82 25.92 -0.65
N ASP A 320 6.78 25.82 0.68
CA ASP A 320 5.54 25.86 1.45
C ASP A 320 4.76 27.17 1.24
N GLN A 321 5.46 28.31 1.10
CA GLN A 321 4.82 29.60 0.79
C GLN A 321 4.11 29.58 -0.58
N THR A 322 4.61 28.81 -1.54
CA THR A 322 3.99 28.64 -2.86
C THR A 322 2.79 27.71 -2.77
N ILE A 323 2.89 26.60 -2.04
CA ILE A 323 1.77 25.67 -1.83
C ILE A 323 0.59 26.37 -1.16
N ASN A 324 0.85 27.25 -0.18
CA ASN A 324 -0.18 28.03 0.52
C ASN A 324 -0.98 29.00 -0.38
N THR A 325 -0.57 29.26 -1.63
CA THR A 325 -1.38 30.03 -2.60
C THR A 325 -2.42 29.18 -3.33
N LEU A 326 -2.23 27.85 -3.37
CA LEU A 326 -2.98 26.86 -4.17
C LEU A 326 -3.06 27.17 -5.68
N ASN A 327 -2.15 27.99 -6.22
CA ASN A 327 -2.16 28.41 -7.62
C ASN A 327 -0.72 28.58 -8.13
N GLU A 328 -0.15 27.53 -8.71
CA GLU A 328 1.22 27.52 -9.24
C GLU A 328 1.32 26.64 -10.48
N ARG A 329 1.88 27.21 -11.56
CA ARG A 329 1.95 26.59 -12.90
C ARG A 329 3.39 26.25 -13.35
N ALA A 330 4.38 26.43 -12.47
CA ALA A 330 5.78 26.11 -12.74
C ALA A 330 6.10 24.60 -12.72
N ASN A 331 7.33 24.23 -13.12
CA ASN A 331 7.71 22.85 -13.45
C ASN A 331 8.00 21.97 -12.21
N HIS A 332 7.03 21.84 -11.31
CA HIS A 332 7.19 21.13 -10.04
C HIS A 332 6.81 19.64 -10.12
N ILE A 333 6.93 18.90 -9.01
CA ILE A 333 6.46 17.50 -8.86
C ILE A 333 4.94 17.42 -8.76
N PHE A 334 4.30 18.44 -8.17
CA PHE A 334 2.88 18.70 -8.34
C PHE A 334 2.68 20.04 -9.04
N ARG A 335 1.68 20.16 -9.92
CA ARG A 335 1.18 21.48 -10.34
C ARG A 335 -0.21 21.71 -9.75
N LEU A 336 -0.42 22.91 -9.23
CA LEU A 336 -1.65 23.34 -8.57
C LEU A 336 -2.35 24.29 -9.54
N GLU A 337 -3.20 23.72 -10.39
CA GLU A 337 -3.71 24.40 -11.57
C GLU A 337 -5.19 24.78 -11.37
N VAL A 338 -5.47 26.08 -11.51
CA VAL A 338 -6.82 26.63 -11.54
C VAL A 338 -7.26 26.83 -12.99
N ASP A 339 -8.50 26.47 -13.33
CA ASP A 339 -9.16 26.68 -14.63
C ASP A 339 -8.32 26.18 -15.84
N HIS A 340 -7.74 24.98 -15.73
CA HIS A 340 -6.85 24.40 -16.76
C HIS A 340 -7.55 23.34 -17.64
N ILE A 341 -8.22 22.37 -17.03
CA ILE A 341 -8.94 21.30 -17.75
C ILE A 341 -10.39 21.69 -18.06
N ALA A 342 -11.03 22.42 -17.14
CA ALA A 342 -12.38 22.97 -17.29
C ALA A 342 -12.50 24.28 -16.50
N ASP A 343 -13.44 25.14 -16.91
CA ASP A 343 -13.73 26.39 -16.20
C ASP A 343 -14.31 26.12 -14.80
N ASP A 344 -13.97 27.00 -13.87
CA ASP A 344 -14.32 26.95 -12.44
C ASP A 344 -13.82 25.73 -11.64
N THR A 345 -12.65 25.21 -12.02
CA THR A 345 -12.03 24.05 -11.37
C THR A 345 -10.68 24.37 -10.72
N MET A 346 -10.35 23.56 -9.71
CA MET A 346 -9.00 23.36 -9.21
C MET A 346 -8.53 21.95 -9.60
N SER A 347 -7.23 21.78 -9.77
CA SER A 347 -6.66 20.48 -10.08
C SER A 347 -5.25 20.30 -9.52
N LEU A 348 -4.96 19.05 -9.14
CA LEU A 348 -3.67 18.57 -8.69
C LEU A 348 -3.09 17.67 -9.79
N GLU A 349 -2.10 18.16 -10.54
CA GLU A 349 -1.33 17.33 -11.47
C GLU A 349 -0.23 16.58 -10.73
N MET A 350 -0.22 15.25 -10.82
CA MET A 350 0.78 14.37 -10.23
C MET A 350 1.84 14.02 -11.28
N ARG A 351 3.07 14.52 -11.11
CA ARG A 351 4.16 14.43 -12.11
C ARG A 351 5.19 13.38 -11.70
N ALA A 352 6.40 13.42 -12.27
CA ALA A 352 7.40 12.36 -12.17
C ALA A 352 7.61 11.81 -10.73
N GLY A 353 7.69 10.48 -10.59
CA GLY A 353 7.80 9.79 -9.30
C GLY A 353 6.47 9.24 -8.75
N THR A 354 5.32 9.74 -9.22
CA THR A 354 3.98 9.31 -8.74
C THR A 354 3.44 8.03 -9.38
N LYS A 355 4.20 7.37 -10.26
CA LYS A 355 3.75 6.17 -11.01
C LYS A 355 3.74 4.87 -10.19
N ASP A 356 4.12 4.93 -8.91
CA ASP A 356 3.92 3.84 -7.94
C ASP A 356 2.42 3.83 -7.57
N ALA A 357 1.65 2.87 -8.08
CA ALA A 357 0.19 2.87 -7.97
C ALA A 357 -0.32 2.95 -6.51
N PRO A 358 0.25 2.22 -5.52
CA PRO A 358 0.03 2.47 -4.09
C PRO A 358 0.18 3.94 -3.65
N VAL A 359 1.24 4.64 -4.07
CA VAL A 359 1.50 6.06 -3.72
C VAL A 359 0.45 6.96 -4.37
N GLN A 360 0.17 6.76 -5.66
CA GLN A 360 -0.87 7.49 -6.37
C GLN A 360 -2.24 7.30 -5.71
N ARG A 361 -2.61 6.04 -5.42
CA ARG A 361 -3.90 5.66 -4.82
C ARG A 361 -4.07 6.30 -3.44
N PHE A 362 -3.04 6.27 -2.58
CA PHE A 362 -3.08 6.90 -1.27
C PHE A 362 -3.29 8.42 -1.35
N VAL A 363 -2.45 9.13 -2.11
CA VAL A 363 -2.57 10.59 -2.29
C VAL A 363 -3.95 10.95 -2.87
N GLN A 364 -4.43 10.18 -3.85
CA GLN A 364 -5.76 10.38 -4.42
C GLN A 364 -6.88 10.15 -3.41
N GLN A 365 -6.82 9.10 -2.59
CA GLN A 365 -7.85 8.81 -1.59
C GLN A 365 -7.91 9.89 -0.51
N VAL A 366 -6.78 10.35 0.04
CA VAL A 366 -6.74 11.42 1.05
C VAL A 366 -7.27 12.73 0.47
N VAL A 367 -6.74 13.18 -0.68
CA VAL A 367 -7.16 14.46 -1.29
C VAL A 367 -8.64 14.42 -1.64
N ARG A 368 -9.13 13.34 -2.27
CA ARG A 368 -10.55 13.21 -2.63
C ARG A 368 -11.47 13.19 -1.40
N ALA A 369 -11.09 12.48 -0.34
CA ALA A 369 -11.90 12.41 0.88
C ALA A 369 -12.04 13.78 1.55
N ARG A 370 -10.92 14.46 1.82
CA ARG A 370 -10.92 15.76 2.50
C ARG A 370 -11.53 16.89 1.67
N VAL A 371 -11.27 16.91 0.35
CA VAL A 371 -11.87 17.89 -0.56
C VAL A 371 -13.38 17.67 -0.72
N ALA A 372 -13.87 16.43 -0.72
CA ALA A 372 -15.30 16.16 -0.80
C ALA A 372 -16.05 16.66 0.45
N THR A 373 -15.51 16.39 1.64
CA THR A 373 -16.21 16.63 2.92
C THR A 373 -15.95 17.99 3.54
N HIS A 374 -14.87 18.68 3.13
CA HIS A 374 -14.27 19.86 3.78
C HIS A 374 -13.68 19.58 5.18
N ASP A 375 -13.43 18.31 5.52
CA ASP A 375 -12.90 17.92 6.82
C ASP A 375 -11.36 17.80 6.81
N PHE A 376 -10.74 18.78 7.47
CA PHE A 376 -9.30 18.89 7.74
C PHE A 376 -9.06 19.07 9.25
N THR A 377 -10.02 18.70 10.10
CA THR A 377 -10.05 19.07 11.54
C THR A 377 -8.96 18.40 12.38
N ASP A 378 -8.35 17.33 11.87
CA ASP A 378 -7.25 16.57 12.44
C ASP A 378 -5.86 17.00 11.90
N LEU A 379 -5.80 17.98 10.99
CA LEU A 379 -4.56 18.53 10.45
C LEU A 379 -4.25 19.92 11.02
N GLN A 380 -2.98 20.25 11.15
CA GLN A 380 -2.54 21.63 11.41
C GLN A 380 -2.75 22.51 10.17
N PRO A 381 -3.00 23.83 10.33
CA PRO A 381 -3.05 24.76 9.21
C PRO A 381 -1.74 24.76 8.41
N GLY A 382 -1.80 24.72 7.08
CA GLY A 382 -0.61 24.69 6.20
C GLY A 382 0.34 25.88 6.35
N SER A 383 -0.12 26.97 6.98
CA SER A 383 0.64 28.18 7.34
C SER A 383 1.33 28.12 8.70
N SER A 384 0.98 27.16 9.57
CA SER A 384 1.44 27.11 10.98
C SER A 384 2.88 26.65 11.18
N TRP A 385 3.45 25.92 10.23
CA TRP A 385 4.82 25.42 10.24
C TRP A 385 5.36 25.31 8.81
N THR A 386 6.69 25.29 8.65
CA THR A 386 7.35 25.24 7.34
C THR A 386 8.33 24.08 7.24
N LEU A 387 8.12 23.16 6.30
CA LEU A 387 9.06 22.10 5.93
C LEU A 387 10.16 22.62 4.99
N LEU A 388 9.75 23.41 3.98
CA LEU A 388 10.61 24.03 2.97
C LEU A 388 10.30 25.52 2.80
N LYS A 389 11.26 26.37 3.21
CA LYS A 389 11.17 27.82 3.02
C LYS A 389 11.42 28.22 1.56
N ARG A 390 10.89 29.36 1.13
CA ARG A 390 11.08 29.91 -0.23
C ARG A 390 12.51 30.35 -0.55
N GLU A 391 13.29 30.71 0.46
CA GLU A 391 14.76 30.87 0.32
C GLU A 391 15.45 29.53 0.00
N ASN A 392 14.81 28.41 0.35
CA ASN A 392 15.26 27.04 0.19
C ASN A 392 14.51 26.27 -0.93
N ALA A 393 13.89 26.95 -1.89
CA ALA A 393 13.23 26.29 -3.03
C ALA A 393 13.03 27.23 -4.21
N GLY A 394 13.33 26.77 -5.43
CA GLY A 394 13.35 27.61 -6.62
C GLY A 394 11.99 28.18 -7.03
N SER A 395 11.90 29.51 -7.13
CA SER A 395 10.77 30.18 -7.76
C SER A 395 11.00 30.40 -9.26
N GLY A 396 10.31 29.60 -10.09
CA GLY A 396 10.25 29.76 -11.55
C GLY A 396 11.18 28.83 -12.34
N TYR A 397 11.03 28.85 -13.68
CA TYR A 397 11.94 28.16 -14.61
C TYR A 397 13.38 28.70 -14.41
N PRO A 398 14.35 27.89 -13.95
CA PRO A 398 15.75 28.31 -14.03
C PRO A 398 16.13 28.38 -15.50
N ASN A 399 16.63 29.55 -15.92
CA ASN A 399 17.09 29.77 -17.28
C ASN A 399 18.20 28.76 -17.60
N HIS A 400 18.08 28.01 -18.71
CA HIS A 400 18.97 26.86 -19.02
C HIS A 400 20.45 27.21 -19.26
N SER A 401 20.76 28.51 -19.20
CA SER A 401 22.08 29.10 -19.18
C SER A 401 22.75 29.14 -17.80
N ASN A 402 22.01 29.10 -16.68
CA ASN A 402 22.62 29.20 -15.34
C ASN A 402 21.89 28.34 -14.27
N PRO A 403 22.32 27.09 -14.03
CA PRO A 403 21.69 26.16 -13.08
C PRO A 403 22.14 26.33 -11.62
N THR A 404 22.66 27.51 -11.23
CA THR A 404 23.21 27.74 -9.89
C THR A 404 22.10 27.99 -8.86
N PHE A 405 21.39 26.94 -8.46
CA PHE A 405 20.91 26.84 -7.09
C PHE A 405 22.12 26.66 -6.19
N ASN A 406 22.63 27.78 -5.69
CA ASN A 406 23.79 27.78 -4.81
C ASN A 406 23.39 27.17 -3.47
N THR A 407 24.12 26.16 -3.00
CA THR A 407 23.86 25.52 -1.71
C THR A 407 23.87 26.53 -0.56
N SER A 408 24.68 27.60 -0.67
CA SER A 408 24.76 28.66 0.35
C SER A 408 23.53 29.59 0.41
N THR A 409 22.58 29.52 -0.53
CA THR A 409 21.30 30.23 -0.39
C THR A 409 20.22 29.37 0.27
N MET A 410 20.44 28.05 0.37
CA MET A 410 19.47 27.09 0.90
C MET A 410 19.86 26.51 2.27
N TYR A 411 21.16 26.40 2.53
CA TYR A 411 21.71 25.85 3.76
C TYR A 411 22.89 26.71 4.20
N ASP A 412 22.72 27.42 5.32
CA ASP A 412 23.83 28.03 6.01
C ASP A 412 24.69 26.93 6.68
N LEU A 413 26.00 26.99 6.48
CA LEU A 413 26.91 25.92 6.93
C LEU A 413 27.06 25.89 8.45
N GLU A 414 27.11 27.05 9.10
CA GLU A 414 27.28 27.15 10.56
C GLU A 414 26.00 26.74 11.29
N ASP A 415 24.84 27.21 10.80
CA ASP A 415 23.54 26.81 11.31
C ASP A 415 23.30 25.31 11.13
N THR A 416 23.59 24.76 9.95
CA THR A 416 23.42 23.33 9.67
C THR A 416 24.35 22.47 10.55
N ALA A 417 25.61 22.89 10.72
CA ALA A 417 26.58 22.22 11.59
C ALA A 417 26.10 22.19 13.06
N ARG A 418 25.70 23.36 13.58
CA ARG A 418 25.11 23.52 14.93
C ARG A 418 23.84 22.69 15.12
N ARG A 419 22.95 22.70 14.13
CA ARG A 419 21.67 21.97 14.12
C ARG A 419 21.85 20.47 14.26
N PHE A 420 22.82 19.88 13.56
CA PHE A 420 23.09 18.44 13.58
C PHE A 420 24.24 17.99 14.50
N ASP A 421 24.85 18.89 15.28
CA ASP A 421 25.97 18.59 16.20
C ASP A 421 27.15 17.90 15.49
N VAL A 422 27.64 18.57 14.45
CA VAL A 422 28.82 18.22 13.64
C VAL A 422 29.63 19.49 13.39
N ASP A 423 30.89 19.34 12.98
CA ASP A 423 31.73 20.47 12.59
C ASP A 423 31.45 20.95 11.14
N VAL A 424 31.84 22.19 10.86
CA VAL A 424 31.61 22.87 9.57
C VAL A 424 32.40 22.21 8.42
N GLU A 425 33.59 21.66 8.68
CA GLU A 425 34.40 20.99 7.66
C GLU A 425 33.73 19.70 7.17
N THR A 426 33.24 18.88 8.10
CA THR A 426 32.46 17.67 7.82
C THR A 426 31.18 17.98 7.02
N ILE A 427 30.44 19.05 7.35
CA ILE A 427 29.28 19.49 6.56
C ILE A 427 29.69 19.94 5.16
N SER A 428 30.73 20.77 5.03
CA SER A 428 31.20 21.25 3.73
C SER A 428 31.58 20.06 2.84
N LYS A 429 32.36 19.12 3.37
CA LYS A 429 32.78 17.91 2.65
C LYS A 429 31.60 17.02 2.27
N ALA A 430 30.60 16.85 3.14
CA ALA A 430 29.38 16.12 2.82
C ALA A 430 28.60 16.79 1.66
N PHE A 431 28.46 18.12 1.69
CA PHE A 431 27.80 18.88 0.63
C PHE A 431 28.58 18.81 -0.68
N ASP A 432 29.91 18.93 -0.66
CA ASP A 432 30.77 18.84 -1.83
C ASP A 432 30.72 17.45 -2.46
N ASN A 433 30.69 16.38 -1.65
CA ASN A 433 30.49 15.02 -2.13
C ASN A 433 29.11 14.84 -2.81
N ILE A 434 28.03 15.44 -2.29
CA ILE A 434 26.71 15.42 -2.98
C ILE A 434 26.73 16.24 -4.28
N LYS A 435 27.40 17.41 -4.29
CA LYS A 435 27.57 18.26 -5.48
C LYS A 435 28.43 17.62 -6.57
N SER A 436 29.37 16.74 -6.21
CA SER A 436 30.32 16.13 -7.14
C SER A 436 29.71 15.08 -8.07
N VAL A 437 28.57 14.48 -7.73
CA VAL A 437 28.01 13.36 -8.50
C VAL A 437 27.12 13.83 -9.65
N GLU A 438 27.59 13.58 -10.86
CA GLU A 438 26.89 13.92 -12.10
C GLU A 438 26.08 12.74 -12.64
N HIS A 439 24.91 13.03 -13.20
CA HIS A 439 24.10 12.11 -13.99
C HIS A 439 24.00 12.62 -15.43
N GLN A 440 24.22 11.75 -16.42
CA GLN A 440 23.92 12.05 -17.82
C GLN A 440 22.68 11.24 -18.25
N PRO A 441 21.52 11.89 -18.49
CA PRO A 441 20.36 11.21 -19.05
C PRO A 441 20.68 10.63 -20.43
N GLY A 442 20.11 9.47 -20.76
CA GLY A 442 20.42 8.71 -21.98
C GLY A 442 19.99 9.35 -23.32
N MET A 443 19.58 10.62 -23.33
CA MET A 443 19.30 11.41 -24.52
C MET A 443 20.49 12.34 -24.81
N GLY A 444 21.23 12.11 -25.89
CA GLY A 444 22.54 12.74 -26.14
C GLY A 444 22.57 14.28 -26.33
N TRP A 445 21.41 14.95 -26.35
CA TRP A 445 21.29 16.41 -26.37
C TRP A 445 21.17 17.05 -24.97
N VAL A 446 21.17 16.21 -23.92
CA VAL A 446 20.82 16.60 -22.57
C VAL A 446 22.08 16.88 -21.73
N LYS A 447 22.16 18.07 -21.12
CA LYS A 447 23.23 18.45 -20.17
C LYS A 447 23.23 17.53 -18.95
N LYS A 448 24.40 17.31 -18.35
CA LYS A 448 24.55 16.62 -17.06
C LYS A 448 23.68 17.28 -15.98
N THR A 449 23.06 16.47 -15.10
CA THR A 449 22.33 16.93 -13.92
C THR A 449 22.99 16.48 -12.62
N PHE A 450 22.71 17.26 -11.57
CA PHE A 450 23.16 17.06 -10.19
C PHE A 450 21.94 16.87 -9.29
N ILE A 451 22.12 16.28 -8.11
CA ILE A 451 21.08 16.22 -7.08
C ILE A 451 20.86 17.65 -6.54
N GLN A 452 19.75 18.29 -6.95
CA GLN A 452 19.45 19.68 -6.57
C GLN A 452 19.27 19.79 -5.04
N PRO A 453 19.66 20.91 -4.39
CA PRO A 453 19.67 20.99 -2.92
C PRO A 453 18.27 20.89 -2.29
N GLU A 454 17.22 21.27 -3.02
CA GLU A 454 15.82 21.05 -2.64
C GLU A 454 15.43 19.57 -2.45
N PHE A 455 16.15 18.63 -3.08
CA PHE A 455 15.98 17.19 -2.86
C PHE A 455 16.87 16.66 -1.72
N TRP A 456 17.58 17.51 -0.98
CA TRP A 456 18.41 17.10 0.15
C TRP A 456 17.54 16.91 1.41
N VAL A 457 16.61 15.95 1.31
CA VAL A 457 15.58 15.61 2.32
C VAL A 457 16.10 15.53 3.77
N PRO A 458 17.28 14.98 4.08
CA PRO A 458 17.80 14.93 5.46
C PRO A 458 17.93 16.29 6.16
N PHE A 459 18.00 17.39 5.38
CA PHE A 459 18.20 18.75 5.88
C PHE A 459 16.93 19.61 5.84
N TRP A 460 15.77 19.08 5.44
CA TRP A 460 14.48 19.78 5.56
C TRP A 460 14.08 19.96 7.05
N GLN A 461 13.13 20.85 7.35
CA GLN A 461 12.76 21.24 8.73
C GLN A 461 11.84 20.20 9.42
N TRP A 462 12.35 18.99 9.65
CA TRP A 462 11.61 17.89 10.29
C TRP A 462 11.38 18.08 11.80
N GLU A 463 12.20 18.90 12.45
CA GLU A 463 12.08 19.22 13.86
C GLU A 463 10.90 20.14 14.19
N ASP A 464 10.29 20.78 13.19
CA ASP A 464 9.08 21.60 13.34
C ASP A 464 7.80 20.82 12.99
N ALA A 465 7.93 19.63 12.37
CA ALA A 465 6.82 18.86 11.84
C ALA A 465 5.88 18.37 12.97
N PRO A 466 4.57 18.73 12.95
CA PRO A 466 3.67 18.55 14.10
C PRO A 466 3.36 17.09 14.44
N PHE A 467 3.59 16.17 13.51
CA PHE A 467 3.37 14.73 13.65
C PHE A 467 4.63 13.94 14.06
N VAL A 468 5.78 14.60 14.22
CA VAL A 468 7.02 13.95 14.66
C VAL A 468 7.19 14.17 16.16
N SER A 469 7.11 13.09 16.94
CA SER A 469 7.26 13.10 18.41
C SER A 469 8.64 13.61 18.86
N ASP A 470 8.75 14.19 20.06
CA ASP A 470 10.02 14.70 20.61
C ASP A 470 11.13 13.64 20.61
N LEU A 471 10.79 12.40 21.01
CA LEU A 471 11.70 11.26 20.97
C LEU A 471 12.21 11.01 19.54
N LYS A 472 11.31 11.05 18.55
CA LYS A 472 11.66 10.83 17.15
C LYS A 472 12.42 12.01 16.55
N ARG A 473 12.14 13.26 16.94
CA ARG A 473 12.92 14.46 16.53
C ARG A 473 14.40 14.30 16.93
N GLY A 474 14.66 13.89 18.18
CA GLY A 474 16.00 13.58 18.65
C GLY A 474 16.67 12.45 17.85
N GLN A 475 15.94 11.36 17.60
CA GLN A 475 16.46 10.23 16.81
C GLN A 475 16.72 10.60 15.34
N ILE A 476 15.87 11.41 14.69
CA ILE A 476 16.09 11.90 13.32
C ILE A 476 17.35 12.77 13.25
N LYS A 477 17.62 13.61 14.25
CA LYS A 477 18.87 14.38 14.32
C LYS A 477 20.10 13.45 14.30
N GLU A 478 20.08 12.38 15.08
CA GLU A 478 21.17 11.37 15.09
C GLU A 478 21.28 10.58 13.77
N VAL A 479 20.15 10.25 13.13
CA VAL A 479 20.13 9.62 11.80
C VAL A 479 20.74 10.56 10.74
N THR A 480 20.39 11.85 10.76
CA THR A 480 20.96 12.86 9.84
C THR A 480 22.45 13.09 10.13
N LYS A 481 22.87 13.14 11.39
CA LYS A 481 24.28 13.21 11.80
C LYS A 481 25.09 12.03 11.24
N GLY A 482 24.58 10.80 11.36
CA GLY A 482 25.18 9.61 10.76
C GLY A 482 25.25 9.66 9.24
N PHE A 483 24.21 10.19 8.58
CA PHE A 483 24.19 10.43 7.13
C PHE A 483 25.27 11.44 6.70
N ILE A 484 25.38 12.57 7.40
CA ILE A 484 26.40 13.61 7.14
C ILE A 484 27.81 13.02 7.21
N GLN A 485 28.11 12.32 8.31
CA GLN A 485 29.42 11.68 8.51
C GLN A 485 29.71 10.63 7.43
N SER A 486 28.72 9.79 7.09
CA SER A 486 28.85 8.78 6.03
C SER A 486 29.08 9.40 4.65
N MET A 487 28.44 10.53 4.37
CA MET A 487 28.60 11.27 3.11
C MET A 487 29.99 11.94 3.02
N ALA A 488 30.46 12.56 4.10
CA ALA A 488 31.80 13.16 4.18
C ALA A 488 32.93 12.11 4.15
N ALA A 489 32.66 10.86 4.57
CA ALA A 489 33.60 9.75 4.52
C ALA A 489 33.79 9.14 3.11
N LEU A 490 32.99 9.53 2.11
CA LEU A 490 33.21 9.08 0.73
C LEU A 490 34.50 9.69 0.17
N GLU A 491 35.47 8.84 -0.16
CA GLU A 491 36.73 9.22 -0.85
C GLU A 491 36.49 9.42 -2.35
N GLU A 492 35.77 8.49 -2.99
CA GLU A 492 35.36 8.54 -4.39
C GLU A 492 33.81 8.48 -4.46
N PRO A 493 33.11 9.62 -4.35
CA PRO A 493 31.66 9.65 -4.40
C PRO A 493 31.14 9.25 -5.79
N SER A 494 30.25 8.27 -5.83
CA SER A 494 29.53 7.86 -7.04
C SER A 494 28.03 8.10 -6.86
N LEU A 495 27.31 8.36 -7.95
CA LEU A 495 25.86 8.58 -7.91
C LEU A 495 25.13 7.44 -7.17
N ARG A 496 25.56 6.19 -7.38
CA ARG A 496 25.03 5.02 -6.70
C ARG A 496 25.21 5.11 -5.17
N ASN A 497 26.42 5.40 -4.69
CA ASN A 497 26.71 5.47 -3.26
C ASN A 497 25.95 6.63 -2.59
N VAL A 498 25.87 7.79 -3.25
CA VAL A 498 25.12 8.95 -2.76
C VAL A 498 23.61 8.65 -2.70
N GLN A 499 23.04 8.05 -3.76
CA GLN A 499 21.63 7.62 -3.77
C GLN A 499 21.33 6.49 -2.78
N GLU A 500 22.29 5.61 -2.50
CA GLU A 500 22.19 4.63 -1.41
C GLU A 500 22.03 5.33 -0.05
N LEU A 501 22.92 6.25 0.31
CA LEU A 501 22.82 6.98 1.58
C LEU A 501 21.50 7.76 1.72
N PHE A 502 21.00 8.40 0.65
CA PHE A 502 19.70 9.07 0.66
C PHE A 502 18.53 8.07 0.82
N SER A 503 18.56 6.93 0.09
CA SER A 503 17.56 5.88 0.19
C SER A 503 17.51 5.30 1.61
N ASP A 504 18.68 5.03 2.19
CA ASP A 504 18.82 4.44 3.53
C ASP A 504 18.34 5.41 4.62
N TRP A 505 18.69 6.71 4.54
CA TRP A 505 18.14 7.72 5.46
C TRP A 505 16.60 7.78 5.43
N VAL A 506 15.98 7.67 4.24
CA VAL A 506 14.51 7.65 4.13
C VAL A 506 13.89 6.36 4.70
N LYS A 507 14.53 5.20 4.50
CA LYS A 507 14.07 3.93 5.10
C LYS A 507 14.15 4.00 6.63
N VAL A 508 15.29 4.44 7.15
CA VAL A 508 15.62 4.50 8.58
C VAL A 508 14.70 5.49 9.29
N SER A 509 14.62 6.74 8.82
CA SER A 509 13.78 7.78 9.45
C SER A 509 12.30 7.44 9.55
N LYS A 510 11.77 6.57 8.67
CA LYS A 510 10.33 6.22 8.56
C LYS A 510 9.38 7.42 8.40
N LEU A 511 9.87 8.59 8.03
CA LEU A 511 9.04 9.77 7.81
C LEU A 511 7.97 9.56 6.74
N THR A 512 8.15 8.61 5.80
CA THR A 512 7.07 8.19 4.89
C THR A 512 5.88 7.57 5.62
N ASP A 513 6.14 6.73 6.64
CA ASP A 513 5.08 6.12 7.44
C ASP A 513 4.43 7.18 8.36
N ASP A 514 5.19 8.18 8.84
CA ASP A 514 4.62 9.27 9.63
C ASP A 514 3.67 10.15 8.81
N ILE A 515 4.06 10.48 7.58
CA ILE A 515 3.25 11.29 6.67
C ILE A 515 1.99 10.52 6.23
N GLU A 516 2.09 9.21 5.95
CA GLU A 516 0.92 8.37 5.61
C GLU A 516 -0.15 8.39 6.71
N ASP A 517 0.26 8.35 7.96
CA ASP A 517 -0.63 8.30 9.12
C ASP A 517 -1.22 9.65 9.51
N TYR A 518 -0.43 10.73 9.45
CA TYR A 518 -0.93 12.08 9.71
C TYR A 518 -1.89 12.57 8.60
N LEU A 519 -1.61 12.24 7.34
CA LEU A 519 -2.50 12.61 6.23
C LEU A 519 -3.81 11.81 6.21
N ARG A 520 -3.77 10.55 6.64
CA ARG A 520 -4.94 9.69 6.78
C ARG A 520 -5.95 10.35 7.73
N PRO A 521 -7.20 10.59 7.30
CA PRO A 521 -8.22 11.11 8.21
C PRO A 521 -8.36 10.23 9.46
N LYS A 522 -8.56 10.86 10.62
CA LYS A 522 -8.82 10.20 11.91
C LYS A 522 -10.33 10.17 12.22
N TYR A 523 -10.77 9.22 13.05
CA TYR A 523 -12.17 9.17 13.52
C TYR A 523 -12.53 10.39 14.38
N SER A 524 -13.79 10.82 14.33
CA SER A 524 -14.37 11.68 15.38
C SER A 524 -14.66 10.87 16.66
N ALA A 525 -14.20 11.37 17.81
CA ALA A 525 -14.30 10.64 19.09
C ALA A 525 -15.75 10.34 19.53
N SER A 526 -16.72 11.14 19.09
CA SER A 526 -18.15 10.94 19.37
C SER A 526 -18.76 9.74 18.65
N ALA A 527 -18.21 9.30 17.52
CA ALA A 527 -18.73 8.17 16.74
C ALA A 527 -18.35 6.79 17.34
N LEU A 528 -17.44 6.76 18.31
CA LEU A 528 -16.79 5.54 18.80
C LEU A 528 -17.24 5.09 20.20
N ALA A 529 -18.19 5.79 20.82
CA ALA A 529 -18.74 5.41 22.10
C ALA A 529 -19.36 4.00 22.03
N ASN A 530 -18.72 3.04 22.71
CA ASN A 530 -19.07 1.62 22.73
C ASN A 530 -18.75 0.84 21.42
N ALA A 531 -17.79 1.31 20.59
CA ALA A 531 -17.34 0.58 19.40
C ALA A 531 -16.76 -0.82 19.70
N ASP A 532 -16.35 -1.08 20.95
CA ASP A 532 -15.90 -2.38 21.43
C ASP A 532 -17.04 -3.32 21.86
N GLN A 533 -18.25 -2.80 22.07
CA GLN A 533 -19.35 -3.53 22.69
C GLN A 533 -20.24 -4.25 21.67
N PHE A 534 -20.75 -5.41 22.07
CA PHE A 534 -21.76 -6.18 21.35
C PHE A 534 -23.14 -6.00 21.98
N LYS A 535 -24.19 -5.91 21.16
CA LYS A 535 -25.58 -5.78 21.62
C LYS A 535 -26.13 -7.13 22.09
N VAL A 536 -25.90 -7.46 23.36
CA VAL A 536 -26.37 -8.69 23.99
C VAL A 536 -27.91 -8.69 24.15
N PRO A 537 -28.61 -9.81 23.86
CA PRO A 537 -30.04 -9.93 24.12
C PRO A 537 -30.40 -9.81 25.62
N PRO A 538 -31.57 -9.24 25.99
CA PRO A 538 -31.98 -9.16 27.40
C PRO A 538 -32.06 -10.54 28.07
N GLY A 539 -31.43 -10.67 29.25
CA GLY A 539 -31.40 -11.91 30.03
C GLY A 539 -30.35 -12.94 29.60
N ALA A 540 -29.58 -12.67 28.54
CA ALA A 540 -28.49 -13.53 28.09
C ALA A 540 -27.17 -13.28 28.87
N PHE A 541 -26.19 -14.17 28.73
CA PHE A 541 -24.85 -13.98 29.30
C PHE A 541 -24.14 -12.78 28.67
N ASP A 542 -23.72 -11.82 29.50
CA ASP A 542 -23.18 -10.54 29.04
C ASP A 542 -21.70 -10.66 28.65
N VAL A 543 -21.44 -10.96 27.37
CA VAL A 543 -20.08 -11.07 26.82
C VAL A 543 -19.27 -9.77 26.88
N ASN A 544 -19.90 -8.62 27.13
CA ASN A 544 -19.19 -7.36 27.35
C ASN A 544 -18.54 -7.30 28.74
N LYS A 545 -18.77 -8.29 29.61
CA LYS A 545 -18.13 -8.43 30.92
C LYS A 545 -17.09 -9.56 30.97
N VAL A 546 -16.80 -10.21 29.84
CA VAL A 546 -15.71 -11.19 29.76
C VAL A 546 -14.39 -10.45 29.69
N ASP A 547 -13.46 -10.83 30.56
CA ASP A 547 -12.11 -10.28 30.58
C ASP A 547 -11.32 -10.73 29.35
N LEU A 548 -10.74 -9.76 28.66
CA LEU A 548 -9.91 -9.95 27.48
C LEU A 548 -8.55 -9.28 27.70
N GLY A 549 -7.48 -9.98 27.38
CA GLY A 549 -6.14 -9.38 27.26
C GLY A 549 -5.84 -9.05 25.81
N ILE A 550 -5.33 -7.86 25.53
CA ILE A 550 -4.83 -7.46 24.22
C ILE A 550 -3.33 -7.24 24.31
N GLU A 551 -2.57 -7.94 23.48
CA GLU A 551 -1.16 -7.66 23.24
C GLU A 551 -1.09 -6.67 22.06
N PHE A 552 -0.99 -5.37 22.34
CA PHE A 552 -0.80 -4.37 21.29
C PHE A 552 0.66 -4.40 20.83
N THR A 553 0.92 -4.21 19.53
CA THR A 553 2.29 -4.17 19.00
C THR A 553 2.53 -2.89 18.20
N GLY A 554 3.66 -2.24 18.44
CA GLY A 554 4.15 -1.14 17.62
C GLY A 554 5.62 -1.29 17.25
N ARG A 555 6.04 -0.69 16.14
CA ARG A 555 7.46 -0.58 15.77
C ARG A 555 8.08 0.63 16.43
N PHE A 556 9.38 0.51 16.78
CA PHE A 556 10.21 1.66 17.13
C PHE A 556 10.08 2.80 16.09
N PRO A 557 10.22 4.07 16.53
CA PRO A 557 9.97 5.23 15.66
C PRO A 557 10.87 5.28 14.43
N ILE A 558 12.07 4.71 14.54
CA ILE A 558 13.08 4.58 13.48
C ILE A 558 13.17 3.11 13.04
N GLN A 559 13.49 2.86 11.77
CA GLN A 559 13.81 1.52 11.25
C GLN A 559 15.29 1.22 11.38
N ASN A 560 15.61 -0.05 11.54
CA ASN A 560 16.95 -0.54 11.25
C ASN A 560 17.14 -0.80 9.75
N GLU A 561 18.38 -0.65 9.29
CA GLU A 561 18.82 -1.02 7.94
C GLU A 561 19.84 -2.15 8.04
N ILE A 562 19.57 -3.24 7.32
CA ILE A 562 20.31 -4.50 7.41
C ILE A 562 20.84 -4.87 6.02
N HIS A 563 22.09 -5.29 5.96
CA HIS A 563 22.66 -5.96 4.80
C HIS A 563 22.52 -7.48 4.93
N PHE A 564 22.01 -8.10 3.86
CA PHE A 564 21.87 -9.54 3.72
C PHE A 564 22.77 -10.05 2.60
N THR A 565 22.93 -11.38 2.48
CA THR A 565 23.53 -12.04 1.31
C THR A 565 22.85 -11.60 0.00
N GLU A 566 23.62 -11.45 -1.08
CA GLU A 566 23.08 -11.09 -2.40
C GLU A 566 22.15 -12.18 -2.94
N ASP A 567 22.54 -13.45 -2.73
CA ASP A 567 21.76 -14.63 -3.07
C ASP A 567 21.11 -15.30 -1.85
N ARG A 568 20.12 -16.15 -2.12
CA ARG A 568 19.53 -17.06 -1.13
C ARG A 568 20.43 -18.27 -0.93
N LEU A 569 20.65 -18.68 0.31
CA LEU A 569 21.43 -19.88 0.64
C LEU A 569 20.57 -21.16 0.54
N GLU A 570 21.12 -22.32 0.90
CA GLU A 570 20.47 -23.64 0.73
C GLU A 570 19.12 -23.83 1.47
N ASP A 571 18.76 -22.92 2.38
CA ASP A 571 17.44 -22.87 3.03
C ASP A 571 16.43 -21.94 2.33
N GLY A 572 16.78 -21.41 1.16
CA GLY A 572 15.95 -20.50 0.37
C GLY A 572 15.81 -19.09 0.98
N LYS A 573 16.65 -18.70 1.94
CA LYS A 573 16.59 -17.39 2.61
C LYS A 573 17.82 -16.53 2.32
N PHE A 574 17.62 -15.23 2.38
CA PHE A 574 18.69 -14.25 2.52
C PHE A 574 19.12 -14.19 3.98
N HIS A 575 20.43 -14.12 4.24
CA HIS A 575 20.99 -14.21 5.58
C HIS A 575 21.70 -12.93 5.98
N TRP A 576 21.59 -12.55 7.26
CA TRP A 576 22.20 -11.34 7.80
C TRP A 576 23.73 -11.37 7.70
N LEU A 577 24.30 -10.32 7.14
CA LEU A 577 25.74 -10.08 7.08
C LEU A 577 26.17 -9.03 8.10
N ALA A 578 25.52 -7.87 8.07
CA ALA A 578 25.81 -6.72 8.92
C ALA A 578 24.57 -5.84 9.11
N THR A 579 24.59 -5.00 10.14
CA THR A 579 23.57 -3.97 10.40
C THR A 579 24.20 -2.61 10.14
N ALA A 580 23.69 -1.86 9.16
CA ALA A 580 24.20 -0.54 8.80
C ALA A 580 23.68 0.54 9.77
N TYR A 581 22.42 0.42 10.17
CA TYR A 581 21.79 1.27 11.16
C TYR A 581 20.86 0.46 12.06
N ASP A 582 20.90 0.68 13.37
CA ASP A 582 19.88 0.27 14.34
C ASP A 582 19.97 1.21 15.55
N LEU A 583 19.01 1.13 16.47
CA LEU A 583 19.10 1.78 17.77
C LEU A 583 20.18 1.10 18.63
N THR A 584 20.91 1.86 19.45
CA THR A 584 21.76 1.28 20.50
C THR A 584 20.90 0.63 21.59
N PRO A 585 21.44 -0.25 22.45
CA PRO A 585 20.71 -0.78 23.60
C PRO A 585 20.10 0.31 24.49
N GLU A 586 20.82 1.41 24.69
CA GLU A 586 20.42 2.57 25.50
C GLU A 586 19.29 3.37 24.82
N GLU A 587 19.38 3.60 23.51
CA GLU A 587 18.32 4.24 22.71
C GLU A 587 17.03 3.39 22.73
N ARG A 588 17.14 2.05 22.70
CA ARG A 588 15.98 1.14 22.87
C ARG A 588 15.40 1.21 24.28
N ASP A 589 16.25 1.16 25.31
CA ASP A 589 15.82 1.21 26.71
C ASP A 589 15.06 2.50 27.02
N ALA A 590 15.61 3.63 26.59
CA ALA A 590 14.96 4.94 26.69
C ALA A 590 13.63 4.98 25.92
N SER A 591 13.55 4.39 24.73
CA SER A 591 12.32 4.35 23.93
C SER A 591 11.21 3.54 24.61
N ILE A 592 11.54 2.35 25.14
CA ILE A 592 10.58 1.45 25.80
C ILE A 592 10.14 2.05 27.13
N LYS A 593 11.08 2.59 27.93
CA LYS A 593 10.75 3.30 29.18
C LYS A 593 9.83 4.49 28.89
N LYS A 594 10.14 5.31 27.87
CA LYS A 594 9.33 6.49 27.55
C LYS A 594 7.91 6.12 27.12
N LEU A 595 7.73 5.00 26.43
CA LEU A 595 6.40 4.48 26.12
C LEU A 595 5.68 4.00 27.39
N ALA A 596 6.37 3.29 28.29
CA ALA A 596 5.80 2.86 29.57
C ALA A 596 5.39 4.04 30.47
N ASP A 597 6.23 5.08 30.57
CA ASP A 597 5.93 6.34 31.27
C ASP A 597 4.70 7.03 30.67
N ASN A 598 4.59 7.09 29.33
CA ASN A 598 3.45 7.67 28.65
C ASN A 598 2.16 6.85 28.91
N ILE A 599 2.21 5.52 28.83
CA ILE A 599 1.05 4.65 29.12
C ILE A 599 0.59 4.83 30.57
N ALA A 600 1.52 4.86 31.53
CA ALA A 600 1.20 5.14 32.93
C ALA A 600 0.44 6.48 33.07
N SER A 601 0.95 7.53 32.43
CA SER A 601 0.34 8.86 32.44
C SER A 601 -1.06 8.89 31.79
N GLU A 602 -1.27 8.24 30.64
CA GLU A 602 -2.58 8.21 29.97
C GLU A 602 -3.62 7.41 30.76
N LEU A 603 -3.20 6.33 31.43
CA LEU A 603 -4.06 5.57 32.34
C LEU A 603 -4.39 6.34 33.64
N GLY A 604 -3.68 7.43 33.93
CA GLY A 604 -3.88 8.30 35.10
C GLY A 604 -3.02 7.92 36.31
N GLY A 605 -1.98 7.11 36.11
CA GLY A 605 -0.95 6.80 37.10
C GLY A 605 0.25 7.74 37.05
N ASP A 606 1.14 7.60 38.02
CA ASP A 606 2.43 8.30 38.08
C ASP A 606 3.54 7.45 37.44
N ALA A 607 4.56 8.10 36.87
CA ALA A 607 5.77 7.45 36.35
C ALA A 607 6.55 6.68 37.43
N SER A 608 6.33 7.00 38.72
CA SER A 608 6.83 6.20 39.85
C SER A 608 6.30 4.75 39.88
N ASN A 609 5.19 4.47 39.17
CA ASN A 609 4.63 3.12 39.03
C ASN A 609 5.28 2.29 37.91
N VAL A 610 6.23 2.85 37.16
CA VAL A 610 6.94 2.18 36.07
C VAL A 610 8.23 1.54 36.59
N LYS A 611 8.35 0.22 36.48
CA LYS A 611 9.48 -0.57 37.02
C LYS A 611 10.14 -1.39 35.93
N LYS A 612 11.46 -1.28 35.78
CA LYS A 612 12.23 -2.15 34.90
C LYS A 612 12.22 -3.57 35.44
N LEU A 613 11.86 -4.55 34.60
CA LEU A 613 11.92 -5.95 34.95
C LEU A 613 13.37 -6.44 34.76
N VAL A 614 13.97 -6.94 35.84
CA VAL A 614 15.38 -7.39 35.86
C VAL A 614 15.40 -8.89 36.08
N ASN A 615 16.07 -9.63 35.19
CA ASN A 615 16.20 -11.09 35.19
C ASN A 615 14.90 -11.90 35.02
N GLU A 616 13.74 -11.27 34.82
CA GLU A 616 12.58 -11.98 34.28
C GLU A 616 12.85 -12.38 32.83
N GLY A 617 12.85 -13.68 32.55
CA GLY A 617 13.19 -14.22 31.24
C GLY A 617 12.13 -13.90 30.18
N SER A 618 12.22 -12.70 29.59
CA SER A 618 11.40 -12.24 28.45
C SER A 618 11.29 -13.30 27.36
N HIS A 619 10.13 -13.97 27.28
CA HIS A 619 9.72 -14.93 26.23
C HIS A 619 10.79 -15.91 25.67
N GLY A 620 11.69 -16.40 26.52
CA GLY A 620 12.77 -17.31 26.06
C GLY A 620 13.83 -16.62 25.18
N HIS A 621 13.96 -15.30 25.33
CA HIS A 621 14.83 -14.41 24.59
C HIS A 621 15.64 -13.58 25.58
N SER A 622 16.85 -14.04 25.91
CA SER A 622 17.79 -13.45 26.90
C SER A 622 18.38 -12.08 26.53
N LEU A 623 17.65 -11.28 25.75
CA LEU A 623 18.04 -9.97 25.20
C LEU A 623 16.94 -8.91 25.40
N GLY A 624 15.78 -9.27 25.96
CA GLY A 624 14.63 -8.38 26.05
C GLY A 624 14.81 -7.28 27.10
N ILE A 625 14.38 -6.07 26.74
CA ILE A 625 14.15 -4.97 27.68
C ILE A 625 12.65 -4.99 27.99
N ALA A 626 12.27 -4.96 29.27
CA ALA A 626 10.88 -4.94 29.69
C ALA A 626 10.63 -4.04 30.91
N TYR A 627 9.46 -3.42 30.94
CA TYR A 627 8.97 -2.57 32.02
C TYR A 627 7.56 -2.99 32.43
N GLU A 628 7.32 -3.14 33.73
CA GLU A 628 5.98 -3.27 34.33
C GLU A 628 5.42 -1.89 34.67
N ILE A 629 4.12 -1.71 34.49
CA ILE A 629 3.36 -0.54 34.93
C ILE A 629 2.23 -1.02 35.84
N ILE A 630 2.05 -0.35 36.97
CA ILE A 630 0.86 -0.50 37.83
C ILE A 630 -0.08 0.68 37.60
N ASP A 631 -1.27 0.42 37.06
CA ASP A 631 -2.28 1.46 36.84
C ASP A 631 -3.02 1.85 38.14
N PRO A 632 -3.83 2.94 38.15
CA PRO A 632 -4.56 3.38 39.34
C PRO A 632 -5.55 2.34 39.91
N GLN A 633 -5.89 1.31 39.15
CA GLN A 633 -6.75 0.19 39.55
C GLN A 633 -5.93 -1.01 40.05
N ASN A 634 -4.62 -0.84 40.24
CA ASN A 634 -3.65 -1.86 40.65
C ASN A 634 -3.54 -3.03 39.65
N LYS A 635 -3.83 -2.79 38.36
CA LYS A 635 -3.67 -3.78 37.29
C LYS A 635 -2.28 -3.67 36.68
N LYS A 636 -1.73 -4.81 36.28
CA LYS A 636 -0.39 -4.95 35.72
C LYS A 636 -0.43 -4.86 34.20
N TRP A 637 0.32 -3.92 33.65
CA TRP A 637 0.65 -3.83 32.23
C TRP A 637 2.14 -4.12 32.05
N ARG A 638 2.54 -4.63 30.88
CA ARG A 638 3.95 -4.80 30.52
C ARG A 638 4.24 -4.17 29.16
N VAL A 639 5.37 -3.48 29.04
CA VAL A 639 5.90 -2.98 27.77
C VAL A 639 7.27 -3.64 27.56
N GLU A 640 7.47 -4.34 26.44
CA GLU A 640 8.69 -5.13 26.20
C GLU A 640 9.17 -5.10 24.75
N TRP A 641 10.46 -5.38 24.55
CA TRP A 641 11.06 -5.62 23.24
C TRP A 641 10.98 -7.10 22.87
N ASP A 642 10.14 -7.44 21.88
CA ASP A 642 10.01 -8.79 21.34
C ASP A 642 10.34 -8.86 19.82
N GLY A 643 10.27 -10.05 19.22
CA GLY A 643 10.57 -10.28 17.82
C GLY A 643 12.07 -10.11 17.48
N ILE A 644 12.95 -10.16 18.48
CA ILE A 644 14.37 -9.82 18.36
C ILE A 644 15.09 -10.81 17.42
N GLY A 645 15.45 -10.33 16.24
CA GLY A 645 16.31 -11.05 15.31
C GLY A 645 17.73 -11.12 15.85
N ARG A 646 18.35 -12.31 15.77
CA ARG A 646 19.76 -12.53 16.11
C ARG A 646 20.37 -13.55 15.16
N SER A 647 21.69 -13.64 15.14
CA SER A 647 22.41 -14.62 14.33
C SER A 647 23.37 -15.41 15.20
N TYR A 648 23.66 -16.63 14.78
CA TYR A 648 24.44 -17.61 15.53
C TYR A 648 25.69 -18.01 14.75
N ASP A 649 26.78 -18.31 15.46
CA ASP A 649 27.91 -19.04 14.90
C ASP A 649 27.55 -20.54 14.72
N SER A 650 28.43 -21.32 14.10
CA SER A 650 28.22 -22.77 13.92
C SER A 650 28.19 -23.55 15.24
N SER A 651 28.70 -22.97 16.32
CA SER A 651 28.70 -23.53 17.68
C SER A 651 27.45 -23.16 18.49
N GLY A 652 26.52 -22.40 17.93
CA GLY A 652 25.28 -22.00 18.60
C GLY A 652 25.42 -20.84 19.59
N ASN A 653 26.54 -20.10 19.57
CA ASN A 653 26.68 -18.85 20.31
C ASN A 653 26.06 -17.68 19.53
N VAL A 654 25.45 -16.72 20.23
CA VAL A 654 24.94 -15.50 19.58
C VAL A 654 26.12 -14.66 19.10
N ILE A 655 26.10 -14.28 17.83
CA ILE A 655 27.11 -13.38 17.25
C ILE A 655 26.94 -11.99 17.87
N GLU A 656 28.02 -11.41 18.37
CA GLU A 656 28.07 -10.08 18.96
C GLU A 656 27.45 -9.03 18.01
N ASN A 657 26.67 -8.08 18.57
CA ASN A 657 25.98 -7.03 17.83
C ASN A 657 24.99 -7.52 16.73
N SER A 658 24.70 -8.82 16.64
CA SER A 658 23.71 -9.35 15.69
C SER A 658 22.25 -9.17 16.14
N GLY A 659 22.02 -8.81 17.41
CA GLY A 659 20.71 -8.48 17.97
C GLY A 659 20.13 -7.23 17.33
N ARG A 660 19.01 -7.37 16.60
CA ARG A 660 18.52 -6.34 15.68
C ARG A 660 16.99 -6.37 15.50
N GLY A 661 16.43 -5.21 15.17
CA GLY A 661 15.02 -5.09 14.80
C GLY A 661 14.06 -5.39 15.95
N GLY A 662 13.10 -6.29 15.74
CA GLY A 662 12.02 -6.54 16.68
C GLY A 662 10.98 -5.41 16.73
N HIS A 663 10.07 -5.51 17.68
CA HIS A 663 8.95 -4.59 17.90
C HIS A 663 8.72 -4.40 19.40
N ILE A 664 7.93 -3.39 19.75
CA ILE A 664 7.52 -3.12 21.11
C ILE A 664 6.14 -3.77 21.30
N GLU A 665 6.03 -4.70 22.24
CA GLU A 665 4.76 -5.27 22.68
C GLU A 665 4.27 -4.57 23.95
N ILE A 666 2.97 -4.32 24.03
CA ILE A 666 2.26 -3.79 25.19
C ILE A 666 1.23 -4.85 25.59
N VAL A 667 1.52 -5.60 26.63
CA VAL A 667 0.64 -6.63 27.17
C VAL A 667 -0.32 -5.95 28.15
N SER A 668 -1.61 -5.91 27.82
CA SER A 668 -2.65 -5.44 28.75
C SER A 668 -2.88 -6.45 29.88
N PRO A 669 -3.41 -6.02 31.03
CA PRO A 669 -4.08 -6.94 31.95
C PRO A 669 -5.23 -7.66 31.21
N LYS A 670 -5.58 -8.86 31.69
CA LYS A 670 -6.88 -9.46 31.38
C LYS A 670 -7.93 -8.71 32.20
N ASP A 671 -8.81 -8.00 31.52
CA ASP A 671 -9.80 -7.11 32.13
C ASP A 671 -10.91 -6.79 31.11
N ASN A 672 -11.96 -6.10 31.54
CA ASN A 672 -12.95 -5.53 30.63
C ASN A 672 -12.40 -4.30 29.88
N ILE A 673 -11.49 -4.57 28.95
CA ILE A 673 -10.90 -3.55 28.07
C ILE A 673 -11.98 -2.95 27.16
N ASN A 674 -11.99 -1.62 27.10
CA ASN A 674 -13.01 -0.81 26.42
C ASN A 674 -12.36 0.27 25.57
N MET A 675 -13.15 0.94 24.73
CA MET A 675 -12.65 1.93 23.78
C MET A 675 -11.82 3.05 24.44
N SER A 676 -12.16 3.52 25.65
CA SER A 676 -11.38 4.57 26.34
C SER A 676 -10.02 4.08 26.80
N THR A 677 -9.92 2.83 27.27
CA THR A 677 -8.63 2.22 27.61
C THR A 677 -7.77 2.02 26.35
N MET A 678 -8.37 1.60 25.23
CA MET A 678 -7.65 1.47 23.96
C MET A 678 -7.14 2.84 23.47
N ASP A 679 -7.99 3.86 23.43
CA ASP A 679 -7.65 5.22 22.99
C ASP A 679 -6.42 5.78 23.73
N LYS A 680 -6.37 5.61 25.06
CA LYS A 680 -5.21 5.95 25.91
C LYS A 680 -3.91 5.24 25.51
N VAL A 681 -3.97 3.96 25.14
CA VAL A 681 -2.79 3.22 24.66
C VAL A 681 -2.30 3.79 23.32
N TYR A 682 -3.22 4.15 22.41
CA TYR A 682 -2.85 4.75 21.12
C TYR A 682 -2.33 6.19 21.27
N ALA A 683 -2.87 6.99 22.20
CA ALA A 683 -2.32 8.30 22.54
C ALA A 683 -0.87 8.19 23.06
N ALA A 684 -0.56 7.19 23.90
CA ALA A 684 0.81 6.95 24.37
C ALA A 684 1.77 6.48 23.25
N LEU A 685 1.27 5.65 22.32
CA LEU A 685 1.99 5.25 21.10
C LEU A 685 2.31 6.47 20.22
N GLU A 686 1.32 7.31 19.92
CA GLU A 686 1.49 8.55 19.14
C GLU A 686 2.51 9.50 19.79
N LYS A 687 2.41 9.73 21.11
CA LYS A 687 3.36 10.55 21.89
C LYS A 687 4.81 10.04 21.87
N THR A 688 5.06 8.76 21.54
CA THR A 688 6.43 8.25 21.33
C THR A 688 6.82 8.17 19.86
N GLY A 689 5.88 8.28 18.92
CA GLY A 689 6.10 7.93 17.51
C GLY A 689 6.23 6.41 17.30
N THR A 690 5.76 5.60 18.25
CA THR A 690 5.73 4.13 18.13
C THR A 690 4.51 3.75 17.29
N ARG A 691 4.70 2.96 16.24
CA ARG A 691 3.69 2.78 15.19
C ARG A 691 3.21 1.34 15.05
N PRO A 692 1.93 1.03 15.34
CA PRO A 692 1.34 -0.23 14.90
C PRO A 692 1.23 -0.26 13.37
N ARG A 693 1.21 -1.46 12.78
CA ARG A 693 1.07 -1.65 11.33
C ARG A 693 0.54 -3.04 11.04
N TYR A 694 -0.50 -3.17 10.23
CA TYR A 694 -1.13 -4.46 9.91
C TYR A 694 -0.14 -5.53 9.42
N SER A 695 0.84 -5.15 8.59
CA SER A 695 1.87 -6.04 8.05
C SER A 695 2.94 -6.50 9.05
N MET A 696 2.96 -5.99 10.28
CA MET A 696 4.06 -6.16 11.24
C MET A 696 3.58 -6.42 12.67
N GLY A 697 4.22 -7.38 13.36
CA GLY A 697 3.88 -7.70 14.75
C GLY A 697 2.61 -8.54 14.90
N GLY A 698 2.27 -8.88 16.14
CA GLY A 698 1.04 -9.59 16.50
C GLY A 698 0.13 -8.71 17.35
N SER A 699 -1.16 -8.71 17.04
CA SER A 699 -2.20 -8.42 18.01
C SER A 699 -2.69 -9.77 18.51
N HIS A 700 -2.40 -10.10 19.77
CA HIS A 700 -2.93 -11.33 20.35
C HIS A 700 -4.09 -10.97 21.27
N ILE A 701 -5.30 -11.42 20.89
CA ILE A 701 -6.46 -11.35 21.79
C ILE A 701 -6.51 -12.63 22.61
N ASN A 702 -6.23 -12.48 23.89
CA ASN A 702 -6.28 -13.53 24.90
C ASN A 702 -7.66 -13.53 25.55
N ILE A 703 -8.42 -14.61 25.36
CA ILE A 703 -9.72 -14.83 25.99
C ILE A 703 -9.49 -15.64 27.27
N ASP A 704 -10.06 -15.19 28.39
CA ASP A 704 -10.12 -16.03 29.58
C ASP A 704 -11.16 -17.15 29.41
N LEU A 705 -10.74 -18.38 29.70
CA LEU A 705 -11.62 -19.55 29.56
C LEU A 705 -12.61 -19.70 30.72
N ALA A 706 -12.53 -18.87 31.77
CA ALA A 706 -13.56 -18.77 32.80
C ALA A 706 -14.97 -18.51 32.23
N ALA A 707 -15.07 -17.79 31.10
CA ALA A 707 -16.35 -17.58 30.40
C ALA A 707 -16.98 -18.86 29.82
N PHE A 708 -16.19 -19.94 29.70
CA PHE A 708 -16.62 -21.26 29.21
C PHE A 708 -16.54 -22.34 30.30
N GLU A 709 -16.28 -21.97 31.55
CA GLU A 709 -16.09 -22.94 32.64
C GLU A 709 -17.36 -23.79 32.83
N ASN A 710 -17.18 -25.11 32.93
CA ASN A 710 -18.26 -26.10 32.95
C ASN A 710 -19.19 -26.12 31.71
N ASN A 711 -18.83 -25.43 30.61
CA ASN A 711 -19.60 -25.38 29.36
C ASN A 711 -18.74 -25.72 28.13
N PRO A 712 -18.24 -26.96 28.00
CA PRO A 712 -17.41 -27.38 26.87
C PRO A 712 -18.16 -27.34 25.53
N LYS A 713 -19.49 -27.50 25.54
CA LYS A 713 -20.35 -27.29 24.36
C LYS A 713 -20.18 -25.87 23.79
N ALA A 714 -20.23 -24.83 24.63
CA ALA A 714 -20.03 -23.46 24.17
C ALA A 714 -18.61 -23.23 23.61
N LEU A 715 -17.58 -23.82 24.22
CA LEU A 715 -16.20 -23.70 23.71
C LEU A 715 -16.05 -24.38 22.33
N ALA A 716 -16.58 -25.59 22.17
CA ALA A 716 -16.59 -26.29 20.88
C ALA A 716 -17.38 -25.52 19.81
N ARG A 717 -18.53 -24.94 20.19
CA ARG A 717 -19.33 -24.04 19.32
C ARG A 717 -18.54 -22.79 18.92
N PHE A 718 -17.80 -22.16 19.83
CA PHE A 718 -16.92 -21.02 19.52
C PHE A 718 -15.86 -21.39 18.48
N MET A 719 -15.19 -22.53 18.63
CA MET A 719 -14.21 -23.02 17.66
C MET A 719 -14.84 -23.32 16.30
N ALA A 720 -16.04 -23.90 16.27
CA ALA A 720 -16.78 -24.14 15.02
C ALA A 720 -17.14 -22.82 14.30
N ILE A 721 -17.64 -21.81 15.04
CA ILE A 721 -17.92 -20.45 14.50
C ILE A 721 -16.65 -19.82 13.93
N PHE A 722 -15.53 -19.94 14.64
CA PHE A 722 -14.23 -19.47 14.15
C PHE A 722 -13.88 -20.13 12.81
N HIS A 723 -14.03 -21.45 12.69
CA HIS A 723 -13.72 -22.18 11.45
C HIS A 723 -14.68 -21.89 10.29
N GLU A 724 -15.95 -21.55 10.55
CA GLU A 724 -16.89 -21.13 9.51
C GLU A 724 -16.47 -19.82 8.82
N HIS A 725 -15.71 -18.97 9.52
CA HIS A 725 -15.39 -17.60 9.09
C HIS A 725 -13.89 -17.27 9.06
N ARG A 726 -13.00 -18.24 9.32
CA ARG A 726 -11.54 -18.01 9.45
C ARG A 726 -10.88 -17.41 8.20
N GLY A 727 -11.40 -17.70 7.01
CA GLY A 727 -10.85 -17.24 5.74
C GLY A 727 -11.03 -15.74 5.55
N ILE A 728 -12.23 -15.23 5.84
CA ILE A 728 -12.52 -13.79 5.75
C ILE A 728 -11.93 -13.01 6.93
N MET A 729 -11.92 -13.59 8.14
CA MET A 729 -11.20 -13.02 9.28
C MET A 729 -9.69 -12.93 9.03
N ALA A 730 -9.09 -13.92 8.36
CA ALA A 730 -7.70 -13.87 7.96
C ALA A 730 -7.45 -12.75 6.94
N LEU A 731 -8.30 -12.57 5.93
CA LEU A 731 -8.16 -11.42 5.01
C LEU A 731 -8.20 -10.08 5.77
N MET A 732 -9.20 -9.86 6.63
CA MET A 732 -9.39 -8.59 7.33
C MET A 732 -8.30 -8.25 8.35
N TYR A 733 -7.75 -9.28 9.02
CA TYR A 733 -6.92 -9.08 10.21
C TYR A 733 -5.57 -9.79 10.21
N GLN A 734 -5.27 -10.74 9.32
CA GLN A 734 -3.97 -11.42 9.23
C GLN A 734 -3.22 -11.05 7.95
N HIS A 735 -2.10 -10.34 8.05
CA HIS A 735 -1.27 -10.10 6.87
C HIS A 735 -0.75 -11.43 6.25
N PRO A 736 -0.80 -11.65 4.92
CA PRO A 736 -0.41 -12.91 4.27
C PRO A 736 1.05 -13.32 4.50
N GLY A 737 1.94 -12.37 4.81
CA GLY A 737 3.31 -12.66 5.24
C GLY A 737 3.41 -13.38 6.61
N ARG A 738 2.36 -13.35 7.43
CA ARG A 738 2.31 -13.95 8.78
C ARG A 738 1.75 -15.37 8.84
N ILE A 739 1.19 -15.90 7.74
CA ILE A 739 0.71 -17.31 7.68
C ILE A 739 1.75 -18.33 8.21
N PRO A 740 3.08 -18.18 7.95
CA PRO A 740 4.08 -19.11 8.51
C PRO A 740 4.22 -19.09 10.04
N GLY A 741 3.88 -17.98 10.71
CA GLY A 741 3.93 -17.83 12.18
C GLY A 741 2.60 -18.10 12.89
N SER A 742 1.49 -18.07 12.14
CA SER A 742 0.14 -18.34 12.63
C SER A 742 -0.61 -19.13 11.56
N GLU A 743 -0.28 -20.43 11.46
CA GLU A 743 -0.77 -21.32 10.41
C GLU A 743 -2.27 -21.64 10.60
N PRO A 744 -3.09 -21.73 9.53
CA PRO A 744 -4.45 -22.25 9.65
C PRO A 744 -4.41 -23.69 10.16
N ALA A 745 -5.09 -23.97 11.26
CA ALA A 745 -5.18 -25.33 11.79
C ALA A 745 -5.73 -26.29 10.73
N GLU A 746 -5.16 -27.49 10.63
CA GLU A 746 -5.70 -28.55 9.80
C GLU A 746 -6.88 -29.18 10.54
N VAL A 747 -8.10 -28.91 10.06
CA VAL A 747 -9.33 -29.37 10.70
C VAL A 747 -9.94 -30.44 9.83
N SER A 748 -9.99 -31.68 10.34
CA SER A 748 -10.63 -32.79 9.64
C SER A 748 -12.14 -32.54 9.54
N ARG A 749 -12.80 -33.18 8.56
CA ARG A 749 -14.26 -33.12 8.47
C ARG A 749 -14.92 -33.69 9.75
N GLY A 750 -14.35 -34.75 10.32
CA GLY A 750 -14.81 -35.35 11.56
C GLY A 750 -14.72 -34.38 12.74
N LEU A 751 -13.59 -33.68 12.90
CA LEU A 751 -13.43 -32.65 13.92
C LEU A 751 -14.39 -31.48 13.72
N ALA A 752 -14.59 -31.00 12.48
CA ALA A 752 -15.55 -29.93 12.21
C ALA A 752 -17.00 -30.31 12.56
N GLU A 753 -17.41 -31.53 12.21
CA GLU A 753 -18.72 -32.08 12.56
C GLU A 753 -18.85 -32.33 14.08
N ALA A 754 -17.79 -32.79 14.74
CA ALA A 754 -17.75 -33.01 16.19
C ALA A 754 -17.82 -31.69 16.99
N LEU A 755 -17.09 -30.65 16.58
CA LEU A 755 -17.10 -29.33 17.25
C LEU A 755 -18.47 -28.64 17.12
N ALA A 756 -19.08 -28.67 15.93
CA ALA A 756 -20.37 -28.04 15.68
C ALA A 756 -21.52 -28.70 16.47
N ASN A 757 -21.42 -29.99 16.77
CA ASN A 757 -22.46 -30.81 17.42
C ASN A 757 -22.03 -31.35 18.80
N PHE A 758 -21.02 -30.75 19.43
CA PHE A 758 -20.42 -31.29 20.66
C PHE A 758 -21.41 -31.29 21.83
N ASN A 759 -21.59 -32.44 22.47
CA ASN A 759 -22.42 -32.60 23.68
C ASN A 759 -21.71 -33.47 24.77
N GLY A 760 -20.38 -33.61 24.68
CA GLY A 760 -19.59 -34.36 25.64
C GLY A 760 -19.12 -33.54 26.85
N THR A 761 -18.26 -34.15 27.66
CA THR A 761 -17.60 -33.56 28.83
C THR A 761 -16.36 -32.73 28.46
N ASP A 762 -15.83 -31.97 29.43
CA ASP A 762 -14.61 -31.17 29.28
C ASP A 762 -13.40 -32.04 28.92
N ASP A 763 -13.26 -33.20 29.59
CA ASP A 763 -12.20 -34.17 29.34
C ASP A 763 -12.28 -34.80 27.94
N GLU A 764 -13.50 -35.08 27.45
CA GLU A 764 -13.73 -35.56 26.09
C GLU A 764 -13.36 -34.51 25.05
N LEU A 765 -13.65 -33.21 25.30
CA LEU A 765 -13.25 -32.14 24.39
C LEU A 765 -11.73 -31.94 24.35
N LYS A 766 -11.06 -31.94 25.51
CA LYS A 766 -9.58 -31.88 25.59
C LYS A 766 -8.92 -33.03 24.84
N LYS A 767 -9.42 -34.27 25.04
CA LYS A 767 -8.94 -35.46 24.33
C LYS A 767 -9.20 -35.38 22.83
N LEU A 768 -10.39 -34.94 22.42
CA LEU A 768 -10.75 -34.75 21.00
C LEU A 768 -9.77 -33.78 20.32
N LEU A 769 -9.58 -32.59 20.89
CA LEU A 769 -8.70 -31.55 20.33
C LEU A 769 -7.25 -32.00 20.22
N TYR A 770 -6.73 -32.69 21.23
CA TYR A 770 -5.37 -33.20 21.19
C TYR A 770 -5.21 -34.38 20.20
N ASN A 771 -6.16 -35.33 20.17
CA ASN A 771 -6.09 -36.51 19.30
C ASN A 771 -6.29 -36.18 17.82
N GLU A 772 -7.17 -35.22 17.49
CA GLU A 772 -7.31 -34.65 16.13
C GLU A 772 -6.18 -33.65 15.80
N GLN A 773 -5.16 -33.52 16.66
CA GLN A 773 -3.96 -32.72 16.46
C GLN A 773 -4.22 -31.22 16.20
N TYR A 774 -5.07 -30.60 17.04
CA TYR A 774 -5.32 -29.16 17.02
C TYR A 774 -4.14 -28.35 17.59
N PHE A 775 -2.99 -28.45 16.93
CA PHE A 775 -1.73 -27.75 17.21
C PHE A 775 -0.83 -27.83 15.96
N ASN A 776 0.23 -27.03 15.88
CA ASN A 776 1.16 -27.15 14.76
C ASN A 776 2.00 -28.43 14.88
N THR A 777 1.90 -29.30 13.88
CA THR A 777 2.53 -30.64 13.85
C THR A 777 3.84 -30.69 13.03
N ARG A 778 4.35 -29.54 12.56
CA ARG A 778 5.51 -29.47 11.65
C ARG A 778 6.85 -29.39 12.36
N VAL A 779 7.83 -30.14 11.83
CA VAL A 779 9.24 -29.87 12.06
C VAL A 779 9.52 -28.47 11.51
N GLY A 780 10.19 -27.62 12.29
CA GLY A 780 10.42 -26.22 11.92
C GLY A 780 9.46 -25.20 12.52
N ARG A 781 8.46 -25.61 13.32
CA ARG A 781 7.47 -24.71 13.96
C ARG A 781 7.17 -25.12 15.40
N LYS A 782 6.79 -24.16 16.25
CA LYS A 782 6.30 -24.42 17.61
C LYS A 782 4.82 -24.81 17.54
N THR A 783 4.37 -25.70 18.42
CA THR A 783 2.98 -26.20 18.50
C THR A 783 1.93 -25.08 18.57
N ARG A 784 2.25 -23.97 19.26
CA ARG A 784 1.41 -22.75 19.34
C ARG A 784 1.31 -21.91 18.06
N TYR A 785 2.05 -22.20 16.99
CA TYR A 785 2.04 -21.39 15.76
C TYR A 785 0.83 -21.69 14.87
N LEU A 786 -0.37 -21.44 15.41
CA LEU A 786 -1.67 -21.52 14.75
C LEU A 786 -2.36 -20.14 14.72
N GLN A 787 -3.44 -20.01 13.94
CA GLN A 787 -4.30 -18.82 13.95
C GLN A 787 -5.05 -18.62 15.27
N LEU A 788 -5.53 -19.72 15.86
CA LEU A 788 -6.19 -19.80 17.16
C LEU A 788 -5.45 -20.86 17.98
N ASP A 789 -4.82 -20.44 19.09
CA ASP A 789 -4.13 -21.35 20.01
C ASP A 789 -5.02 -21.67 21.20
N VAL A 790 -5.21 -22.97 21.44
CA VAL A 790 -5.95 -23.54 22.58
C VAL A 790 -5.11 -24.58 23.34
N GLY A 791 -3.79 -24.60 23.14
CA GLY A 791 -2.90 -25.55 23.83
C GLY A 791 -3.00 -25.48 25.35
N SER A 792 -3.19 -24.29 25.92
CA SER A 792 -3.41 -24.10 27.37
C SER A 792 -4.75 -24.64 27.88
N TYR A 793 -5.74 -24.92 27.00
CA TYR A 793 -6.98 -25.58 27.40
C TYR A 793 -6.80 -27.09 27.57
N PHE A 794 -6.19 -27.76 26.59
CA PHE A 794 -5.98 -29.21 26.61
C PHE A 794 -4.67 -29.65 27.29
N GLN A 795 -3.92 -28.74 27.93
CA GLN A 795 -2.62 -29.06 28.55
C GLN A 795 -2.67 -30.17 29.61
N ASP A 796 -3.84 -30.43 30.19
CA ASP A 796 -4.09 -31.50 31.15
C ASP A 796 -3.97 -32.91 30.55
N VAL A 797 -4.12 -33.06 29.23
CA VAL A 797 -4.09 -34.36 28.53
C VAL A 797 -2.82 -34.66 27.72
N ILE A 798 -1.87 -33.72 27.69
CA ILE A 798 -0.63 -33.84 26.90
C ILE A 798 0.32 -34.89 27.52
N PRO A 799 0.91 -35.82 26.73
CA PRO A 799 1.94 -36.73 27.22
C PRO A 799 3.15 -35.99 27.82
N GLU A 800 3.58 -36.38 29.02
CA GLU A 800 4.61 -35.65 29.80
C GLU A 800 5.92 -35.44 29.03
N LYS A 801 6.34 -36.43 28.22
CA LYS A 801 7.57 -36.36 27.39
C LYS A 801 7.58 -35.22 26.35
N TYR A 802 6.45 -34.58 26.10
CA TYR A 802 6.34 -33.41 25.23
C TYR A 802 6.32 -32.08 26.01
N ILE A 803 6.27 -32.10 27.34
CA ILE A 803 6.26 -30.91 28.20
C ILE A 803 7.72 -30.58 28.60
N THR A 804 8.32 -29.67 27.85
CA THR A 804 9.74 -29.24 28.00
C THR A 804 9.90 -27.75 27.76
N ASP A 805 11.00 -27.18 28.25
CA ASP A 805 11.34 -25.77 28.11
C ASP A 805 11.25 -25.27 26.66
N ASP A 806 10.87 -24.00 26.54
CA ASP A 806 10.87 -23.27 25.27
C ASP A 806 12.31 -23.10 24.73
N PHE A 807 12.46 -22.90 23.42
CA PHE A 807 13.78 -22.84 22.79
C PHE A 807 13.88 -21.82 21.65
N ASP A 808 15.10 -21.34 21.38
CA ASP A 808 15.36 -20.51 20.21
C ASP A 808 15.42 -21.38 18.96
N ILE A 809 14.48 -21.12 18.06
CA ILE A 809 14.25 -21.83 16.80
C ILE A 809 15.33 -21.55 15.75
N ASN A 810 16.15 -20.50 15.95
CA ASN A 810 17.21 -20.08 15.05
C ASN A 810 18.58 -20.62 15.45
N ASN A 811 18.75 -21.12 16.68
CA ASN A 811 20.02 -21.69 17.12
C ASN A 811 20.34 -22.96 16.27
N PRO A 812 21.55 -23.07 15.67
CA PRO A 812 21.95 -24.24 14.88
C PRO A 812 22.26 -25.47 15.73
N GLN A 813 22.61 -25.31 17.00
CA GLN A 813 22.88 -26.43 17.92
C GLN A 813 21.63 -26.95 18.65
N VAL A 814 20.49 -26.25 18.56
CA VAL A 814 19.23 -26.72 19.15
C VAL A 814 18.39 -27.46 18.09
N PRO A 815 18.16 -28.78 18.23
CA PRO A 815 17.35 -29.54 17.29
C PRO A 815 15.87 -29.18 17.42
N TRP A 816 15.14 -29.29 16.30
CA TRP A 816 13.69 -29.25 16.30
C TRP A 816 13.11 -30.48 16.99
N ARG A 817 12.13 -30.27 17.87
CA ARG A 817 11.53 -31.31 18.70
C ARG A 817 10.02 -31.11 18.87
N LYS A 818 9.31 -32.19 19.18
CA LYS A 818 7.93 -32.14 19.66
C LYS A 818 7.92 -31.52 21.05
N GLN A 819 7.27 -30.39 21.22
CA GLN A 819 7.29 -29.63 22.47
C GLN A 819 6.00 -28.83 22.66
N PHE A 820 5.52 -28.80 23.90
CA PHE A 820 4.50 -27.88 24.39
C PHE A 820 5.08 -27.09 25.55
N ARG A 821 4.93 -25.76 25.50
CA ARG A 821 5.11 -24.89 26.66
C ARG A 821 3.82 -24.94 27.47
N VAL A 822 3.91 -25.37 28.72
CA VAL A 822 2.77 -25.60 29.61
C VAL A 822 2.94 -24.76 30.87
N GLU A 823 1.93 -23.96 31.17
CA GLU A 823 1.86 -23.11 32.36
C GLU A 823 0.57 -23.47 33.13
N PRO A 824 0.64 -24.38 34.12
CA PRO A 824 -0.53 -24.98 34.75
C PRO A 824 -1.55 -24.02 35.37
N HIS A 825 -1.11 -22.82 35.75
CA HIS A 825 -1.95 -21.80 36.37
C HIS A 825 -2.65 -20.88 35.35
N ILE A 826 -2.34 -21.01 34.06
CA ILE A 826 -2.97 -20.24 32.99
C ILE A 826 -3.95 -21.13 32.24
N ARG A 827 -5.21 -20.70 32.15
CA ARG A 827 -6.17 -21.14 31.13
C ARG A 827 -6.48 -19.93 30.24
N LYS A 828 -6.29 -20.10 28.94
CA LYS A 828 -6.57 -19.07 27.93
C LYS A 828 -6.75 -19.71 26.56
N MET A 829 -7.40 -18.96 25.68
CA MET A 829 -7.40 -19.16 24.23
C MET A 829 -6.84 -17.89 23.58
N GLU A 830 -5.98 -18.01 22.58
CA GLU A 830 -5.22 -16.89 22.02
C GLU A 830 -5.42 -16.76 20.50
N PHE A 831 -5.99 -15.64 20.06
CA PHE A 831 -6.07 -15.27 18.65
C PHE A 831 -4.71 -14.75 18.19
N ARG A 832 -3.85 -15.65 17.68
CA ARG A 832 -2.50 -15.26 17.21
C ARG A 832 -2.49 -14.66 15.80
N MET A 833 -3.59 -14.82 15.06
CA MET A 833 -3.68 -14.43 13.65
C MET A 833 -3.71 -12.91 13.42
N PHE A 834 -4.24 -12.11 14.34
CA PHE A 834 -4.43 -10.67 14.09
C PHE A 834 -3.09 -9.94 14.04
N GLY A 835 -2.88 -9.11 13.01
CA GLY A 835 -1.82 -8.12 12.95
C GLY A 835 -2.13 -6.94 13.86
N ALA A 836 -1.13 -6.12 14.14
CA ALA A 836 -1.30 -4.96 15.01
C ALA A 836 -2.42 -4.04 14.48
N PRO A 837 -3.51 -3.78 15.24
CA PRO A 837 -4.53 -2.83 14.84
C PRO A 837 -3.90 -1.44 14.68
N GLU A 838 -4.34 -0.69 13.68
CA GLU A 838 -3.70 0.60 13.34
C GLU A 838 -4.31 1.78 14.10
N SER A 839 -5.41 1.57 14.83
CA SER A 839 -6.06 2.55 15.69
C SER A 839 -6.82 1.87 16.83
N ALA A 840 -7.18 2.63 17.86
CA ALA A 840 -8.04 2.15 18.94
C ALA A 840 -9.39 1.60 18.42
N ALA A 841 -9.93 2.19 17.36
CA ALA A 841 -11.18 1.74 16.75
C ALA A 841 -11.05 0.40 15.99
N ASP A 842 -9.92 0.18 15.30
CA ASP A 842 -9.60 -1.11 14.66
C ASP A 842 -9.38 -2.21 15.72
N ALA A 843 -8.77 -1.87 16.86
CA ALA A 843 -8.68 -2.77 18.02
C ALA A 843 -10.07 -3.06 18.63
N ALA A 844 -10.92 -2.05 18.76
CA ALA A 844 -12.28 -2.20 19.27
C ALA A 844 -13.15 -3.09 18.37
N LEU A 845 -13.02 -2.99 17.04
CA LEU A 845 -13.72 -3.88 16.11
C LEU A 845 -13.21 -5.34 16.18
N GLN A 846 -11.91 -5.57 16.40
CA GLN A 846 -11.39 -6.91 16.69
C GLN A 846 -11.99 -7.48 17.99
N VAL A 847 -12.09 -6.68 19.05
CA VAL A 847 -12.74 -7.05 20.32
C VAL A 847 -14.24 -7.33 20.12
N LYS A 848 -14.96 -6.46 19.40
CA LYS A 848 -16.40 -6.61 19.11
C LYS A 848 -16.69 -7.88 18.33
N LEU A 849 -15.84 -8.24 17.35
CA LEU A 849 -15.92 -9.49 16.60
C LEU A 849 -15.74 -10.70 17.52
N VAL A 850 -14.73 -10.69 18.41
CA VAL A 850 -14.53 -11.75 19.41
C VAL A 850 -15.71 -11.87 20.36
N ARG A 851 -16.23 -10.75 20.88
CA ARG A 851 -17.45 -10.70 21.72
C ARG A 851 -18.68 -11.25 20.98
N ALA A 852 -18.85 -10.94 19.69
CA ALA A 852 -19.96 -11.47 18.89
C ALA A 852 -19.87 -13.00 18.69
N MET A 853 -18.66 -13.54 18.44
CA MET A 853 -18.43 -14.98 18.40
C MET A 853 -18.71 -15.65 19.75
N MET A 854 -18.27 -15.05 20.86
CA MET A 854 -18.60 -15.52 22.21
C MET A 854 -20.12 -15.49 22.47
N ASN A 855 -20.81 -14.43 22.04
CA ASN A 855 -22.25 -14.30 22.24
C ASN A 855 -23.00 -15.41 21.50
N LYS A 856 -22.65 -15.68 20.24
CA LYS A 856 -23.28 -16.78 19.47
C LYS A 856 -22.95 -18.16 20.05
N ALA A 857 -21.77 -18.33 20.64
CA ALA A 857 -21.36 -19.58 21.27
C ALA A 857 -22.06 -19.86 22.61
N LEU A 858 -22.24 -18.82 23.45
CA LEU A 858 -22.75 -18.91 24.82
C LEU A 858 -24.28 -18.72 24.93
N ASN A 859 -24.88 -17.89 24.06
CA ASN A 859 -26.28 -17.45 24.17
C ASN A 859 -27.21 -17.98 23.07
N SER A 860 -26.72 -18.82 22.17
CA SER A 860 -27.51 -19.38 21.07
C SER A 860 -27.26 -20.87 20.90
N ASP A 861 -28.33 -21.62 20.68
CA ASP A 861 -28.34 -23.03 20.27
C ASP A 861 -28.56 -23.20 18.75
N GLU A 862 -28.54 -22.11 17.97
CA GLU A 862 -28.67 -22.20 16.51
C GLU A 862 -27.64 -23.17 15.89
N PRO A 863 -28.00 -23.91 14.83
CA PRO A 863 -27.06 -24.76 14.10
C PRO A 863 -25.88 -23.96 13.56
N ILE A 864 -24.66 -24.38 13.87
CA ILE A 864 -23.42 -23.83 13.30
C ILE A 864 -23.03 -24.67 12.09
N SER A 865 -22.43 -24.06 11.07
CA SER A 865 -21.94 -24.84 9.93
C SER A 865 -20.72 -25.65 10.32
N ALA A 866 -20.77 -26.97 10.16
CA ALA A 866 -19.59 -27.86 10.20
C ALA A 866 -18.65 -27.67 8.97
N LYS A 867 -18.63 -26.47 8.38
CA LYS A 867 -17.82 -26.11 7.22
C LYS A 867 -16.62 -25.30 7.67
N VAL A 868 -15.45 -25.69 7.21
CA VAL A 868 -14.21 -24.94 7.43
C VAL A 868 -13.98 -24.05 6.20
N GLN A 869 -13.87 -22.74 6.39
CA GLN A 869 -13.54 -21.81 5.30
C GLN A 869 -12.03 -21.80 5.05
N ASP A 870 -11.61 -21.85 3.78
CA ASP A 870 -10.19 -21.80 3.45
C ASP A 870 -9.59 -20.40 3.58
N VAL A 871 -8.32 -20.35 3.98
CA VAL A 871 -7.56 -19.10 4.15
C VAL A 871 -6.82 -18.82 2.84
N ASN A 872 -7.53 -18.21 1.89
CA ASN A 872 -7.03 -17.97 0.54
C ASN A 872 -7.15 -16.50 0.10
N TYR A 873 -6.13 -15.72 0.43
CA TYR A 873 -6.00 -14.32 0.02
C TYR A 873 -6.03 -14.11 -1.49
N ARG A 874 -5.47 -15.04 -2.29
CA ARG A 874 -5.45 -14.91 -3.76
C ARG A 874 -6.85 -15.02 -4.35
N GLN A 875 -7.67 -15.95 -3.86
CA GLN A 875 -9.07 -16.07 -4.29
C GLN A 875 -9.88 -14.79 -4.05
N TYR A 876 -9.61 -14.08 -2.94
CA TYR A 876 -10.29 -12.81 -2.64
C TYR A 876 -9.75 -11.63 -3.45
N LEU A 877 -8.47 -11.64 -3.85
CA LEU A 877 -7.95 -10.66 -4.81
C LEU A 877 -8.47 -10.90 -6.23
N GLU A 878 -8.61 -12.15 -6.63
CA GLU A 878 -9.16 -12.56 -7.92
C GLU A 878 -10.69 -12.38 -7.98
N ASN A 879 -11.36 -12.22 -6.83
CA ASN A 879 -12.79 -11.95 -6.72
C ASN A 879 -13.12 -11.16 -5.43
N PRO A 880 -12.93 -9.82 -5.43
CA PRO A 880 -13.22 -8.96 -4.27
C PRO A 880 -14.70 -8.97 -3.85
N ASN A 881 -15.61 -9.09 -4.81
CA ASN A 881 -17.05 -9.21 -4.53
C ASN A 881 -17.38 -10.42 -3.64
N LYS A 882 -16.67 -11.55 -3.82
CA LYS A 882 -16.79 -12.70 -2.92
C LYS A 882 -16.32 -12.37 -1.50
N ALA A 883 -15.27 -11.56 -1.36
CA ALA A 883 -14.76 -11.14 -0.05
C ALA A 883 -15.80 -10.31 0.71
N TRP A 884 -16.49 -9.39 0.01
CA TRP A 884 -17.58 -8.60 0.58
C TRP A 884 -18.82 -9.45 0.91
N GLN A 885 -19.20 -10.40 0.05
CA GLN A 885 -20.28 -11.36 0.31
C GLN A 885 -20.00 -12.24 1.55
N ASP A 886 -18.77 -12.76 1.67
CA ASP A 886 -18.35 -13.54 2.85
C ASP A 886 -18.34 -12.67 4.12
N THR A 887 -17.93 -11.39 4.02
CA THR A 887 -17.95 -10.43 5.14
C THR A 887 -19.39 -10.14 5.59
N LYS A 888 -20.30 -9.87 4.65
CA LYS A 888 -21.74 -9.73 4.91
C LYS A 888 -22.33 -10.95 5.58
N LYS A 889 -22.01 -12.15 5.06
CA LYS A 889 -22.47 -13.42 5.65
C LYS A 889 -21.96 -13.57 7.09
N MET A 890 -20.67 -13.33 7.35
CA MET A 890 -20.08 -13.39 8.69
C MET A 890 -20.77 -12.40 9.64
N ALA A 891 -20.88 -11.13 9.25
CA ALA A 891 -21.48 -10.09 10.09
C ALA A 891 -22.94 -10.41 10.43
N GLN A 892 -23.74 -10.79 9.42
CA GLN A 892 -25.13 -11.22 9.61
C GLN A 892 -25.24 -12.45 10.52
N SER A 893 -24.36 -13.46 10.35
CA SER A 893 -24.37 -14.66 11.20
C SER A 893 -24.04 -14.36 12.67
N LEU A 894 -23.27 -13.30 12.93
CA LEU A 894 -22.81 -12.90 14.26
C LEU A 894 -23.63 -11.75 14.89
N GLY A 895 -24.62 -11.18 14.17
CA GLY A 895 -25.39 -10.03 14.65
C GLY A 895 -24.61 -8.71 14.63
N LEU A 896 -23.63 -8.58 13.74
CA LEU A 896 -22.80 -7.39 13.52
C LEU A 896 -23.29 -6.60 12.29
N ASP A 897 -22.92 -5.31 12.24
CA ASP A 897 -23.07 -4.50 11.03
C ASP A 897 -21.90 -4.78 10.07
N PRO A 898 -22.12 -5.26 8.83
CA PRO A 898 -21.03 -5.48 7.88
C PRO A 898 -20.30 -4.20 7.46
N ASP A 899 -20.95 -3.03 7.53
CA ASP A 899 -20.37 -1.78 7.04
C ASP A 899 -19.23 -1.27 7.95
N GLU A 900 -19.25 -1.61 9.24
CA GLU A 900 -18.15 -1.39 10.19
C GLU A 900 -16.83 -2.07 9.74
N TYR A 901 -16.93 -3.20 9.02
CA TYR A 901 -15.78 -4.04 8.66
C TYR A 901 -15.20 -3.74 7.27
N LYS A 902 -15.82 -2.82 6.49
CA LYS A 902 -15.35 -2.43 5.14
C LYS A 902 -13.88 -1.98 5.13
N LEU A 903 -13.44 -1.25 6.15
CA LEU A 903 -12.06 -0.79 6.27
C LEU A 903 -11.09 -1.98 6.41
N ALA A 904 -11.36 -2.88 7.34
CA ALA A 904 -10.50 -4.04 7.57
C ALA A 904 -10.41 -4.91 6.31
N LEU A 905 -11.52 -5.07 5.58
CA LEU A 905 -11.58 -5.74 4.29
C LEU A 905 -10.75 -5.04 3.21
N GLY A 906 -10.96 -3.73 2.98
CA GLY A 906 -10.23 -2.96 1.96
C GLY A 906 -8.73 -2.90 2.22
N ARG A 907 -8.32 -2.79 3.50
CA ARG A 907 -6.91 -2.93 3.93
C ARG A 907 -6.36 -4.33 3.62
N GLY A 908 -7.12 -5.38 3.97
CA GLY A 908 -6.74 -6.77 3.73
C GLY A 908 -6.48 -7.07 2.25
N LEU A 909 -7.33 -6.56 1.36
CA LEU A 909 -7.16 -6.63 -0.09
C LEU A 909 -5.91 -5.84 -0.53
N GLN A 910 -5.75 -4.58 -0.13
CA GLN A 910 -4.61 -3.75 -0.49
C GLN A 910 -3.24 -4.35 -0.08
N GLU A 911 -3.12 -4.80 1.16
CA GLU A 911 -1.88 -5.40 1.67
C GLU A 911 -1.60 -6.77 1.00
N SER A 912 -2.65 -7.51 0.63
CA SER A 912 -2.52 -8.75 -0.14
C SER A 912 -2.05 -8.50 -1.58
N GLU A 913 -2.62 -7.51 -2.27
CA GLU A 913 -2.19 -7.07 -3.61
C GLU A 913 -0.70 -6.71 -3.57
N GLN A 914 -0.29 -5.88 -2.61
CA GLN A 914 1.10 -5.48 -2.42
C GLN A 914 2.01 -6.69 -2.16
N TYR A 915 1.64 -7.59 -1.24
CA TYR A 915 2.45 -8.77 -0.93
C TYR A 915 2.65 -9.67 -2.16
N PHE A 916 1.59 -9.98 -2.91
CA PHE A 916 1.68 -10.88 -4.08
C PHE A 916 2.18 -10.21 -5.37
N SER A 917 2.26 -8.87 -5.43
CA SER A 917 2.92 -8.15 -6.52
C SER A 917 4.43 -8.44 -6.60
N THR A 918 5.03 -8.83 -5.47
CA THR A 918 6.44 -9.20 -5.36
C THR A 918 6.64 -10.71 -5.49
N SER A 919 7.78 -11.14 -6.03
CA SER A 919 8.08 -12.55 -6.35
C SER A 919 8.39 -13.42 -5.13
N PHE A 920 7.46 -13.51 -4.17
CA PHE A 920 7.54 -14.45 -3.06
C PHE A 920 7.16 -15.88 -3.48
N PRO A 921 7.89 -16.92 -2.99
CA PRO A 921 7.44 -18.30 -3.12
C PRO A 921 6.04 -18.49 -2.53
N LYS A 922 5.22 -19.33 -3.17
CA LYS A 922 3.87 -19.64 -2.67
C LYS A 922 3.98 -20.27 -1.28
N TYR A 923 2.93 -20.12 -0.47
CA TYR A 923 2.93 -20.66 0.89
C TYR A 923 3.15 -22.18 0.90
N ASP A 924 2.50 -22.91 -0.01
CA ASP A 924 2.63 -24.36 -0.14
C ASP A 924 4.02 -24.80 -0.59
N ASP A 925 4.74 -23.97 -1.35
CA ASP A 925 6.14 -24.22 -1.70
C ASP A 925 7.03 -24.10 -0.45
N LYS A 926 6.80 -23.07 0.39
CA LYS A 926 7.50 -22.93 1.68
C LYS A 926 7.17 -24.09 2.63
N LEU A 927 5.98 -24.70 2.55
CA LEU A 927 5.62 -25.83 3.41
C LEU A 927 6.39 -27.12 3.10
N LYS A 928 7.00 -27.25 1.92
CA LYS A 928 7.85 -28.40 1.57
C LYS A 928 9.11 -28.47 2.45
N ASP A 929 9.64 -27.33 2.88
CA ASP A 929 10.73 -27.22 3.87
C ASP A 929 10.29 -27.56 5.31
N TYR A 930 9.00 -27.76 5.58
CA TYR A 930 8.45 -27.97 6.94
C TYR A 930 7.56 -29.23 7.00
N PRO A 931 8.15 -30.44 6.91
CA PRO A 931 7.42 -31.70 6.98
C PRO A 931 6.75 -31.88 8.36
N LYS A 932 5.65 -32.64 8.40
CA LYS A 932 5.02 -33.03 9.67
C LYS A 932 5.86 -34.07 10.41
N PHE A 933 5.84 -34.06 11.74
CA PHE A 933 6.30 -35.20 12.53
C PHE A 933 5.46 -36.44 12.17
N SER A 934 6.11 -37.60 12.01
CA SER A 934 5.49 -38.81 11.45
C SER A 934 4.34 -39.39 12.28
N GLN A 935 4.41 -39.26 13.61
CA GLN A 935 3.39 -39.71 14.56
C GLN A 935 3.41 -38.82 15.80
N TRP A 936 2.26 -38.58 16.42
CA TRP A 936 2.13 -38.09 17.80
C TRP A 936 1.46 -39.18 18.63
N ASP A 937 1.88 -39.34 19.89
CA ASP A 937 1.16 -40.18 20.86
C ASP A 937 -0.23 -39.59 21.12
N GLY A 938 -1.21 -40.43 21.43
CA GLY A 938 -2.54 -40.00 21.87
C GLY A 938 -2.53 -39.29 23.23
N ALA A 939 -3.64 -38.64 23.54
CA ALA A 939 -3.90 -38.02 24.83
C ALA A 939 -3.80 -39.06 25.96
N ILE A 940 -3.36 -38.65 27.15
CA ILE A 940 -3.32 -39.55 28.31
C ILE A 940 -4.74 -39.93 28.76
N ASP A 941 -4.92 -41.17 29.23
CA ASP A 941 -6.24 -41.72 29.58
C ASP A 941 -6.91 -40.98 30.75
N THR A 942 -6.12 -40.51 31.72
CA THR A 942 -6.59 -39.74 32.87
C THR A 942 -5.99 -38.33 32.82
N PRO A 943 -6.80 -37.29 32.54
CA PRO A 943 -6.33 -35.90 32.55
C PRO A 943 -5.73 -35.52 33.90
N ARG A 944 -4.69 -34.68 33.88
CA ARG A 944 -4.10 -34.14 35.11
C ARG A 944 -5.03 -33.13 35.78
N THR A 945 -5.04 -33.17 37.09
CA THR A 945 -5.72 -32.22 37.98
C THR A 945 -4.75 -31.13 38.42
N SER A 946 -5.25 -30.05 39.03
CA SER A 946 -4.42 -28.96 39.54
C SER A 946 -3.34 -29.40 40.56
N SER A 947 -3.52 -30.53 41.24
CA SER A 947 -2.57 -31.05 42.24
C SER A 947 -1.45 -31.93 41.66
N ASN A 948 -1.56 -32.37 40.40
CA ASN A 948 -0.52 -33.13 39.70
C ASN A 948 -0.19 -32.54 38.30
N ALA A 949 -0.52 -31.28 38.07
CA ALA A 949 -0.24 -30.57 36.83
C ALA A 949 1.27 -30.33 36.65
N ILE A 950 1.75 -30.41 35.39
CA ILE A 950 3.17 -30.38 35.05
C ILE A 950 3.47 -29.10 34.26
N GLY A 951 4.33 -28.23 34.79
CA GLY A 951 4.83 -27.06 34.06
C GLY A 951 6.04 -27.39 33.19
N SER A 952 6.26 -26.62 32.12
CA SER A 952 7.42 -26.81 31.24
C SER A 952 8.73 -26.20 31.77
N SER A 953 8.64 -25.20 32.66
CA SER A 953 9.80 -24.43 33.15
C SER A 953 10.85 -25.32 33.82
N GLY A 954 12.10 -25.23 33.37
CA GLY A 954 13.24 -25.99 33.89
C GLY A 954 13.33 -27.43 33.39
N ARG A 955 12.39 -27.90 32.55
CA ARG A 955 12.37 -29.27 32.03
C ARG A 955 13.17 -29.37 30.75
N GLN A 956 14.38 -29.92 30.86
CA GLN A 956 15.20 -30.25 29.70
C GLN A 956 14.55 -31.32 28.81
N TRP A 957 14.96 -31.36 27.54
CA TRP A 957 14.52 -32.37 26.59
C TRP A 957 15.64 -33.39 26.36
N ASP A 958 15.30 -34.66 26.53
CA ASP A 958 16.18 -35.83 26.48
C ASP A 958 15.81 -36.84 25.38
N GLY A 959 14.82 -36.50 24.53
CA GLY A 959 14.31 -37.36 23.48
C GLY A 959 15.22 -37.53 22.26
N GLU A 960 14.83 -38.42 21.34
CA GLU A 960 15.57 -38.62 20.09
C GLU A 960 15.32 -37.50 19.06
N VAL A 961 16.39 -36.98 18.44
CA VAL A 961 16.30 -36.08 17.30
C VAL A 961 15.89 -36.87 16.05
N VAL A 962 14.62 -36.73 15.63
CA VAL A 962 14.10 -37.37 14.40
C VAL A 962 14.89 -36.98 13.15
N PRO A 963 14.98 -37.85 12.10
CA PRO A 963 15.83 -37.61 10.93
C PRO A 963 15.62 -36.24 10.26
N GLN A 964 14.37 -35.81 10.08
CA GLN A 964 14.03 -34.53 9.44
C GLN A 964 14.52 -33.32 10.27
N ALA A 965 14.47 -33.42 11.60
CA ALA A 965 14.98 -32.38 12.49
C ALA A 965 16.51 -32.33 12.48
N ARG A 966 17.17 -33.50 12.39
CA ARG A 966 18.63 -33.63 12.27
C ARG A 966 19.14 -33.05 10.96
N GLU A 967 18.45 -33.30 9.86
CA GLU A 967 18.76 -32.73 8.54
C GLU A 967 18.63 -31.20 8.54
N MET A 968 17.54 -30.66 9.09
CA MET A 968 17.40 -29.20 9.27
C MET A 968 18.51 -28.61 10.14
N GLN A 969 18.90 -29.31 11.21
CA GLN A 969 19.97 -28.87 12.11
C GLN A 969 21.31 -28.81 11.38
N GLN A 970 21.67 -29.87 10.65
CA GLN A 970 22.88 -29.91 9.81
C GLN A 970 22.86 -28.82 8.73
N ARG A 971 21.70 -28.55 8.11
CA ARG A 971 21.52 -27.44 7.15
C ARG A 971 21.82 -26.08 7.80
N LYS A 972 21.30 -25.82 9.00
CA LYS A 972 21.60 -24.59 9.75
C LYS A 972 23.09 -24.46 10.09
N ILE A 973 23.76 -25.54 10.49
CA ILE A 973 25.18 -25.54 10.84
C ILE A 973 26.03 -25.16 9.61
N ARG A 974 25.83 -25.82 8.47
CA ARG A 974 26.54 -25.49 7.20
C ARG A 974 26.32 -24.04 6.76
N ILE A 975 25.08 -23.54 6.89
CA ILE A 975 24.76 -22.14 6.61
C ILE A 975 25.53 -21.20 7.55
N ALA A 976 25.63 -21.50 8.85
CA ALA A 976 26.37 -20.69 9.80
C ALA A 976 27.89 -20.69 9.48
N GLU A 977 28.45 -21.83 9.09
CA GLU A 977 29.84 -21.96 8.62
C GLU A 977 30.09 -21.14 7.34
N GLN A 978 29.21 -21.25 6.34
CA GLN A 978 29.29 -20.47 5.11
C GLN A 978 29.18 -18.97 5.38
N LEU A 979 28.34 -18.54 6.33
CA LEU A 979 28.18 -17.13 6.67
C LEU A 979 29.38 -16.57 7.44
N ALA A 980 30.14 -17.38 8.17
CA ALA A 980 31.38 -16.94 8.79
C ALA A 980 32.38 -16.47 7.72
N SER A 981 32.63 -17.29 6.69
CA SER A 981 33.56 -16.94 5.61
C SER A 981 33.12 -15.74 4.78
N ILE A 982 31.81 -15.52 4.58
CA ILE A 982 31.30 -14.34 3.86
C ILE A 982 31.49 -13.06 4.69
N ARG A 983 31.35 -13.11 6.02
CA ARG A 983 31.50 -11.92 6.88
C ARG A 983 32.95 -11.46 7.05
N GLU A 984 33.92 -12.37 6.92
CA GLU A 984 35.35 -12.05 6.97
C GLU A 984 35.88 -11.36 5.69
N ALA A 985 35.06 -11.27 4.64
CA ALA A 985 35.44 -10.61 3.39
C ALA A 985 35.60 -9.07 3.58
N PRO A 986 36.66 -8.43 3.03
CA PRO A 986 36.96 -6.99 3.25
C PRO A 986 35.89 -5.96 2.82
N VAL A 987 34.82 -6.40 2.17
CA VAL A 987 33.81 -5.52 1.54
C VAL A 987 32.80 -4.96 2.55
N LEU A 988 32.59 -5.62 3.69
CA LEU A 988 31.55 -5.26 4.67
C LEU A 988 31.96 -4.19 5.69
N THR A 989 33.26 -3.87 5.82
CA THR A 989 33.82 -3.15 6.97
C THR A 989 33.59 -1.63 6.97
N ARG A 990 33.02 -1.04 5.91
CA ARG A 990 33.10 0.42 5.63
C ARG A 990 31.85 1.27 5.94
N ARG A 991 30.78 0.73 6.54
CA ARG A 991 29.50 1.47 6.76
C ARG A 991 28.85 1.29 8.15
N VAL A 992 29.64 0.99 9.19
CA VAL A 992 29.13 0.88 10.57
C VAL A 992 29.00 2.29 11.18
N ARG A 993 27.81 2.68 11.67
CA ARG A 993 27.65 3.81 12.62
C ARG A 993 28.65 3.55 13.75
N ILE A 994 29.65 4.42 13.91
CA ILE A 994 30.64 4.30 15.01
C ILE A 994 29.89 4.56 16.32
N ALA A 995 29.24 3.52 16.84
CA ALA A 995 28.71 3.50 18.17
C ALA A 995 29.89 3.70 19.10
N ARG A 996 29.83 4.72 19.96
CA ARG A 996 30.71 4.85 21.12
C ARG A 996 30.30 3.80 22.16
N SER A 997 30.49 2.53 21.85
CA SER A 997 30.85 1.55 22.86
C SER A 997 32.38 1.52 22.93
N ASP A 998 32.93 1.36 24.13
CA ASP A 998 34.37 1.41 24.35
C ASP A 998 35.08 0.27 23.61
N MET A 999 35.61 0.55 22.42
CA MET A 999 36.67 -0.27 21.83
C MET A 999 37.90 -0.16 22.73
N SER A 1000 37.96 -1.04 23.75
CA SER A 1000 39.18 -1.25 24.52
C SER A 1000 40.34 -1.46 23.53
N CYS A 1001 41.45 -0.76 23.72
CA CYS A 1001 42.56 -0.71 22.75
C CYS A 1001 43.11 -2.11 22.37
N THR A 1002 42.81 -3.11 23.20
CA THR A 1002 43.03 -4.55 23.02
C THR A 1002 42.63 -5.11 21.65
N SER A 1003 41.55 -4.63 21.01
CA SER A 1003 41.12 -5.12 19.69
C SER A 1003 42.02 -4.62 18.55
N ILE A 1004 42.43 -3.35 18.59
CA ILE A 1004 43.36 -2.75 17.62
C ILE A 1004 44.75 -3.41 17.73
N PHE A 1005 45.22 -3.69 18.95
CA PHE A 1005 46.51 -4.37 19.15
C PHE A 1005 46.56 -5.79 18.54
N ARG A 1006 45.46 -6.55 18.51
CA ARG A 1006 45.42 -7.87 17.84
C ARG A 1006 45.52 -7.77 16.32
N TYR A 1007 45.02 -6.71 15.70
CA TYR A 1007 45.12 -6.51 14.26
C TYR A 1007 46.56 -6.15 13.84
N LEU A 1008 47.22 -5.30 14.63
CA LEU A 1008 48.62 -4.91 14.39
C LEU A 1008 49.63 -6.01 14.73
N ALA A 1009 49.37 -6.84 15.75
CA ALA A 1009 50.26 -7.94 16.14
C ALA A 1009 50.31 -9.12 15.15
N ASN A 1010 49.32 -9.26 14.26
CA ASN A 1010 49.33 -10.26 13.19
C ASN A 1010 49.92 -9.74 11.86
N SER A 1011 50.48 -8.53 11.87
CA SER A 1011 51.09 -7.88 10.69
C SER A 1011 52.59 -7.58 10.87
N PHE A 1012 53.25 -8.23 11.85
CA PHE A 1012 54.69 -8.16 12.14
C PHE A 1012 55.27 -9.55 12.40
#